data_AF-A0A9N7N2C4-F1
#
_entry.id   AF-A0A9N7N2C4-F1
#
_cell.length_a   1.000
_cell.length_b   1.000
_cell.length_c   1.000
_cell.angle_alpha   90.00
_cell.angle_beta   90.00
_cell.angle_gamma   90.00
#
_symmetry.space_group_name_H-M   'P 1'
#
loop_
_entity.id
_entity.type
_entity.pdbx_description
1 polymer ?
#
loop_
_entity_poly.entity_id
_entity_poly.type
_entity_poly.pdbx_seq_one_letter_code
_entity_poly.pdbx_strand_id
1 'polypeptide(L)'
;MESPERGRPAAGIAMEIPAGEGVLACSPPTIPPWLRRRLSEPKTPPPSTVEEIQAKLREADVRRQKFYESLSNKARPKPRSPSRSSSQEGDPGQRLEAKLLAAEEKRLSILANEQMRLAKLDELRQAAKSQVEMRFKRERDELGTKVEMRVRQAEANRLRILRAHHQRRANLKERISQSLMRRMARENKYKERACAAIFQKRADAEKKRMGLLEAEKRRARSRVLQVQKAASNINTQREMERSEMRNKLEDRLQRARRNRAEYLKQRGRPYNAIYNSWETIHEDAEVLAIKLSRCWREFRRLKKTTADLARAYNIVNINGTSVKSMPFEQFALLIQSSYALNTTKVLLDRLETRFRVSRSALDPSGSYDIDHLLKRVASPKKNTPRRSSSAKKAAKTPSQLSRYQVRIVLCAYMILGHPDAVISGKGERETALVRSAEKFVNEFELLIKILLNGPLQVPDEEFDGVMLKRQTFRSQLAAFDSAWCSFLNSFVVWKAKDARSLEEDLVRAACRLELSMIQTCKMTPEGNNSAPLSHDMKAIQKQVSADQKLLREKILHLSGEAGIERMEDAISDTRTKYFEARERGNMVITPLTPLMLSPSSASSSSPGSSEKANSSSVTSQKQSSVVRSLFRDEIVPKEVSSSKGNLDVENLRIVNEYVHGEPLSWADSSNSAGYYQGDAMAKIKETMEKAFWDGIAESMKQNEPDYSRAVELTREVRDGICAMAPHSWRTEITEALDLEIFAQVLYSGKLDTDYLGKILECALVTLRKLAASAYEDELKKKHQQFIKDLAETCQASVGSQNSQVIALIKGLRFVLEQIQDLKREISKARIRMLEPLLKGPEALYYLGKAFTTHYGQPLNAQSALPLTKNWLFASRQGKDEEWKEHRNLLSELTKKDDKSSPNYLPSTTLRTGGSSLVKLTTGCQADEVVPSSTAKATSYIETIDPHLECKGEEIDLLVRLGLLKLVSKIIGLTERELPETMTLNFTRLRSLQSRVQKIIVIATSLLVLRQTLMTQRVLNSQAQMDSILSSSFRHLSTCLDVVPDAGIVDIIEVLTSYADEENSDLLLDSAKIQPMKEIMSGMLKKSLQEDDPVFARVSRAVYLAMRGLAFGGTGKRGRELAEVALQKVGAGLLVDDVARAGAVLVVTAKVSVIVHGPWYANLTRE
;
A
#
# COMPACT_ATOMS: atom_id res chain seq x y z
N MET A 1 25.13 41.95 10.81
CA MET A 1 24.73 42.84 11.92
C MET A 1 25.19 42.15 13.19
N GLU A 2 26.26 42.48 13.89
CA GLU A 2 27.37 43.45 13.81
C GLU A 2 28.53 42.71 14.50
N SER A 3 29.61 42.35 13.79
CA SER A 3 30.85 43.13 13.57
C SER A 3 31.90 42.94 14.69
N PRO A 4 33.14 42.51 14.34
CA PRO A 4 34.32 42.41 15.20
C PRO A 4 35.25 43.64 15.06
N GLU A 5 36.18 43.86 15.99
CA GLU A 5 37.33 44.78 15.82
C GLU A 5 38.65 43.97 15.90
N ARG A 6 39.38 43.83 14.78
CA ARG A 6 40.55 44.62 14.31
C ARG A 6 41.78 44.52 15.25
N GLY A 7 43.00 44.22 14.81
CA GLY A 7 43.56 44.11 13.46
C GLY A 7 45.02 43.59 13.43
N ARG A 8 45.42 43.17 12.22
CA ARG A 8 46.71 42.67 11.65
C ARG A 8 47.90 43.69 11.73
N PRO A 9 49.13 43.51 11.14
CA PRO A 9 49.67 42.56 10.10
C PRO A 9 51.11 42.02 10.43
N ALA A 10 51.92 41.29 9.64
CA ALA A 10 52.10 41.09 8.20
C ALA A 10 52.97 39.83 7.87
N ALA A 11 52.88 39.40 6.61
CA ALA A 11 53.90 38.73 5.76
C ALA A 11 54.22 37.22 5.89
N GLY A 12 54.05 36.51 4.77
CA GLY A 12 54.86 35.34 4.40
C GLY A 12 54.12 34.00 4.33
N ILE A 13 53.54 33.66 3.17
CA ILE A 13 53.23 32.26 2.82
C ILE A 13 54.53 31.62 2.37
N ALA A 14 54.98 30.58 3.07
CA ALA A 14 55.89 29.58 2.53
C ALA A 14 55.14 28.23 2.51
N MET A 15 54.70 27.84 1.31
CA MET A 15 54.27 26.46 1.05
C MET A 15 55.51 25.65 0.71
N GLU A 16 55.77 24.60 1.48
CA GLU A 16 56.55 23.45 1.01
C GLU A 16 55.59 22.27 0.80
N ILE A 17 55.50 21.86 -0.45
CA ILE A 17 54.81 20.66 -0.93
C ILE A 17 55.89 19.57 -1.02
N PRO A 18 55.62 18.32 -0.60
CA PRO A 18 56.29 17.18 -1.19
C PRO A 18 55.30 16.36 -2.00
N ALA A 19 55.52 16.38 -3.31
CA ALA A 19 54.98 15.44 -4.27
C ALA A 19 56.00 14.29 -4.48
N GLY A 20 55.48 13.08 -4.70
CA GLY A 20 56.01 12.10 -5.66
C GLY A 20 57.35 11.40 -5.40
N GLU A 21 57.25 10.10 -5.09
CA GLU A 21 58.06 8.94 -5.55
C GLU A 21 59.53 9.08 -6.00
N GLY A 22 60.38 8.14 -5.52
CA GLY A 22 61.40 7.49 -6.35
C GLY A 22 62.91 7.67 -6.02
N VAL A 23 63.41 6.86 -5.06
CA VAL A 23 64.67 6.07 -5.08
C VAL A 23 66.07 6.73 -5.36
N LEU A 24 66.96 6.57 -4.35
CA LEU A 24 68.44 6.57 -4.26
C LEU A 24 69.20 7.79 -3.64
N ALA A 25 70.14 7.41 -2.76
CA ALA A 25 71.35 8.08 -2.25
C ALA A 25 71.32 8.79 -0.86
N CYS A 26 71.88 8.04 0.12
CA CYS A 26 72.70 8.40 1.28
C CYS A 26 72.81 9.84 1.82
N SER A 27 72.64 9.96 3.15
CA SER A 27 73.18 11.04 4.01
C SER A 27 73.50 10.46 5.43
N PRO A 28 74.22 11.17 6.34
CA PRO A 28 75.57 10.83 6.88
C PRO A 28 75.57 10.22 8.31
N PRO A 29 76.73 9.82 8.88
CA PRO A 29 76.78 8.90 10.02
C PRO A 29 76.38 9.54 11.36
N THR A 30 75.46 8.88 12.04
CA THR A 30 74.95 9.20 13.37
C THR A 30 76.07 9.18 14.43
N ILE A 31 76.30 10.34 15.07
CA ILE A 31 77.14 10.48 16.25
C ILE A 31 76.68 9.50 17.34
N PRO A 32 77.58 8.69 17.94
CA PRO A 32 77.22 7.68 18.92
C PRO A 32 76.47 8.26 20.15
N PRO A 33 75.43 7.58 20.66
CA PRO A 33 74.54 8.09 21.71
C PRO A 33 75.24 8.48 23.02
N TRP A 34 76.39 7.89 23.33
CA TRP A 34 77.16 8.18 24.55
C TRP A 34 77.78 9.59 24.54
N LEU A 35 78.08 10.11 23.35
CA LEU A 35 78.66 11.45 23.15
C LEU A 35 77.57 12.54 23.17
N ARG A 36 76.38 12.25 22.63
CA ARG A 36 75.20 13.12 22.80
C ARG A 36 74.84 13.27 24.28
N ARG A 37 74.79 12.16 25.04
CA ARG A 37 74.42 12.20 26.46
C ARG A 37 75.42 12.97 27.33
N ARG A 38 76.72 12.98 26.97
CA ARG A 38 77.75 13.79 27.65
C ARG A 38 77.69 15.28 27.32
N LEU A 39 77.27 15.65 26.12
CA LEU A 39 77.21 17.06 25.66
C LEU A 39 75.88 17.74 26.01
N SER A 40 74.81 16.98 26.25
CA SER A 40 73.46 17.51 26.56
C SER A 40 73.10 17.50 28.05
N GLU A 41 74.01 17.09 28.95
CA GLU A 41 73.81 17.29 30.39
C GLU A 41 74.35 18.68 30.81
N PRO A 42 73.49 19.62 31.23
CA PRO A 42 73.93 20.86 31.83
C PRO A 42 74.38 20.55 33.25
N LYS A 43 75.68 20.31 33.44
CA LYS A 43 76.31 20.51 34.73
C LYS A 43 77.29 21.66 34.60
N THR A 44 76.75 22.88 34.74
CA THR A 44 77.29 23.75 35.77
C THR A 44 77.25 22.95 37.08
N PRO A 45 78.37 22.45 37.62
CA PRO A 45 78.35 22.06 39.02
C PRO A 45 77.96 23.32 39.82
N PRO A 46 77.05 23.23 40.80
CA PRO A 46 76.95 24.29 41.81
C PRO A 46 78.35 24.51 42.40
N PRO A 47 78.74 25.73 42.79
CA PRO A 47 80.07 25.99 43.32
C PRO A 47 80.34 24.99 44.45
N SER A 48 81.34 24.14 44.26
CA SER A 48 81.74 23.14 45.25
C SER A 48 81.99 23.87 46.56
N THR A 49 81.20 23.54 47.58
CA THR A 49 81.35 24.09 48.93
C THR A 49 82.77 23.84 49.40
N VAL A 50 83.35 24.80 50.14
CA VAL A 50 84.73 24.74 50.65
C VAL A 50 84.99 23.42 51.39
N GLU A 51 83.97 22.86 52.02
CA GLU A 51 84.00 21.56 52.70
C GLU A 51 84.25 20.38 51.74
N GLU A 52 83.67 20.35 50.54
CA GLU A 52 83.93 19.29 49.55
C GLU A 52 85.35 19.38 48.97
N ILE A 53 85.86 20.60 48.77
CA ILE A 53 87.24 20.83 48.32
C ILE A 53 88.21 20.41 49.42
N GLN A 54 87.96 20.79 50.68
CA GLN A 54 88.76 20.37 51.81
C GLN A 54 88.70 18.86 52.04
N ALA A 55 87.54 18.22 51.87
CA ALA A 55 87.41 16.76 52.00
C ALA A 55 88.24 16.04 50.94
N LYS A 56 88.20 16.50 49.68
CA LYS A 56 89.02 15.93 48.60
C LYS A 56 90.52 16.18 48.80
N LEU A 57 90.90 17.34 49.35
CA LEU A 57 92.29 17.64 49.70
C LEU A 57 92.77 16.78 50.86
N ARG A 58 91.97 16.60 51.92
CA ARG A 58 92.29 15.69 53.03
C ARG A 58 92.41 14.24 52.53
N GLU A 59 91.52 13.80 51.66
CA GLU A 59 91.59 12.46 51.07
C GLU A 59 92.82 12.28 50.18
N ALA A 60 93.23 13.32 49.45
CA ALA A 60 94.49 13.34 48.72
C ALA A 60 95.71 13.30 49.67
N ASP A 61 95.66 14.00 50.80
CA ASP A 61 96.73 13.99 51.80
C ASP A 61 96.83 12.67 52.55
N VAL A 62 95.71 12.03 52.87
CA VAL A 62 95.69 10.66 53.43
C VAL A 62 96.27 9.67 52.42
N ARG A 63 95.99 9.83 51.12
CA ARG A 63 96.61 8.99 50.08
C ARG A 63 98.13 9.23 49.98
N ARG A 64 98.58 10.49 50.11
CA ARG A 64 100.01 10.82 50.16
C ARG A 64 100.68 10.25 51.40
N GLN A 65 100.07 10.35 52.58
CA GLN A 65 100.58 9.78 53.83
C GLN A 65 100.71 8.26 53.74
N LYS A 66 99.67 7.55 53.27
CA LYS A 66 99.73 6.09 53.06
C LYS A 66 100.80 5.69 52.05
N PHE A 67 101.04 6.51 51.03
CA PHE A 67 102.12 6.30 50.07
C PHE A 67 103.51 6.49 50.71
N TYR A 68 103.68 7.54 51.51
CA TYR A 68 104.93 7.77 52.26
C TYR A 68 105.18 6.73 53.36
N GLU A 69 104.16 6.26 54.07
CA GLU A 69 104.26 5.13 55.01
C GLU A 69 104.66 3.83 54.29
N SER A 70 104.09 3.58 53.12
CA SER A 70 104.45 2.42 52.30
C SER A 70 105.92 2.50 51.84
N LEU A 71 106.41 3.69 51.49
CA LEU A 71 107.81 3.93 51.16
C LEU A 71 108.73 3.81 52.39
N SER A 72 108.34 4.32 53.57
CA SER A 72 109.12 4.19 54.79
C SER A 72 109.21 2.73 55.28
N ASN A 73 108.13 1.96 55.11
CA ASN A 73 108.12 0.53 55.44
C ASN A 73 109.01 -0.29 54.49
N LYS A 74 109.23 0.18 53.25
CA LYS A 74 110.18 -0.42 52.29
C LYS A 74 111.63 0.03 52.51
N ALA A 75 111.85 1.22 53.08
CA ALA A 75 113.19 1.76 53.36
C ALA A 75 113.75 1.36 54.73
N ARG A 76 112.96 0.73 55.61
CA ARG A 76 113.50 0.14 56.86
C ARG A 76 114.33 -1.10 56.54
N PRO A 77 115.58 -1.21 57.05
CA PRO A 77 116.31 -2.47 57.01
C PRO A 77 115.49 -3.53 57.75
N LYS A 78 115.21 -4.66 57.09
CA LYS A 78 114.59 -5.82 57.73
C LYS A 78 115.39 -6.16 58.99
N PRO A 79 114.77 -6.34 60.18
CA PRO A 79 115.50 -6.80 61.35
C PRO A 79 116.11 -8.16 61.02
N ARG A 80 117.44 -8.26 61.21
CA ARG A 80 118.16 -9.53 61.22
C ARG A 80 117.43 -10.47 62.19
N SER A 81 117.05 -11.64 61.71
CA SER A 81 116.56 -12.77 62.50
C SER A 81 117.48 -13.00 63.71
N PRO A 82 116.97 -13.32 64.91
CA PRO A 82 117.82 -13.71 66.01
C PRO A 82 118.53 -15.03 65.65
N SER A 83 119.86 -15.01 65.75
CA SER A 83 120.71 -16.19 65.81
C SER A 83 120.21 -17.12 66.92
N ARG A 84 119.72 -18.30 66.55
CA ARG A 84 119.28 -19.32 67.48
C ARG A 84 120.40 -20.34 67.67
N SER A 85 121.19 -20.16 68.71
CA SER A 85 121.96 -21.21 69.36
C SER A 85 121.28 -21.52 70.70
N SER A 86 120.69 -22.71 70.83
CA SER A 86 120.80 -23.58 72.02
C SER A 86 119.82 -24.77 71.90
N SER A 87 120.43 -25.96 71.89
CA SER A 87 119.96 -27.25 72.45
C SER A 87 118.54 -27.35 73.02
N GLN A 88 117.71 -28.20 72.41
CA GLN A 88 116.93 -29.21 73.15
C GLN A 88 116.45 -30.30 72.20
N GLU A 89 116.86 -31.54 72.50
CA GLU A 89 116.37 -32.78 71.91
C GLU A 89 114.84 -32.85 72.04
N GLY A 90 114.16 -32.97 70.90
CA GLY A 90 112.73 -33.22 70.80
C GLY A 90 112.51 -34.08 69.57
N ASP A 91 111.79 -35.18 69.77
CA ASP A 91 111.53 -36.27 68.83
C ASP A 91 111.14 -35.76 67.42
N PRO A 92 111.81 -36.19 66.33
CA PRO A 92 111.50 -35.75 64.96
C PRO A 92 110.03 -35.99 64.54
N GLY A 93 109.34 -36.98 65.14
CA GLY A 93 107.93 -37.27 64.87
C GLY A 93 106.99 -36.10 65.23
N GLN A 94 107.18 -35.51 66.42
CA GLN A 94 106.34 -34.39 66.89
C GLN A 94 106.53 -33.12 66.06
N ARG A 95 107.73 -32.91 65.49
CA ARG A 95 107.99 -31.78 64.57
C ARG A 95 107.33 -31.95 63.21
N LEU A 96 107.25 -33.18 62.70
CA LEU A 96 106.56 -33.45 61.45
C LEU A 96 105.04 -33.26 61.63
N GLU A 97 104.50 -33.77 62.73
CA GLU A 97 103.08 -33.64 63.07
C GLU A 97 102.67 -32.17 63.25
N ALA A 98 103.45 -31.37 63.99
CA ALA A 98 103.19 -29.94 64.12
C ALA A 98 103.26 -29.19 62.77
N LYS A 99 104.13 -29.61 61.85
CA LYS A 99 104.20 -29.03 60.50
C LYS A 99 103.02 -29.44 59.61
N LEU A 100 102.54 -30.68 59.73
CA LEU A 100 101.36 -31.16 59.01
C LEU A 100 100.10 -30.47 59.52
N LEU A 101 99.92 -30.34 60.84
CA LEU A 101 98.82 -29.59 61.44
C LEU A 101 98.85 -28.11 61.02
N ALA A 102 100.00 -27.44 61.07
CA ALA A 102 100.11 -26.06 60.60
C ALA A 102 99.84 -25.92 59.09
N ALA A 103 100.19 -26.92 58.27
CA ALA A 103 99.88 -26.93 56.84
C ALA A 103 98.38 -27.17 56.58
N GLU A 104 97.74 -28.02 57.38
CA GLU A 104 96.30 -28.27 57.34
C GLU A 104 95.51 -27.03 57.77
N GLU A 105 95.86 -26.41 58.88
CA GLU A 105 95.28 -25.13 59.34
C GLU A 105 95.44 -24.04 58.28
N LYS A 106 96.62 -23.93 57.65
CA LYS A 106 96.85 -22.98 56.57
C LYS A 106 96.00 -23.27 55.33
N ARG A 107 95.84 -24.54 54.97
CA ARG A 107 94.96 -24.95 53.85
C ARG A 107 93.51 -24.63 54.15
N LEU A 108 93.02 -24.92 55.35
CA LEU A 108 91.66 -24.60 55.78
C LEU A 108 91.43 -23.08 55.81
N SER A 109 92.41 -22.30 56.28
CA SER A 109 92.34 -20.83 56.26
C SER A 109 92.23 -20.27 54.83
N ILE A 110 92.99 -20.81 53.87
CA ILE A 110 92.91 -20.41 52.46
C ILE A 110 91.53 -20.76 51.87
N LEU A 111 91.03 -21.97 52.15
CA LEU A 111 89.70 -22.38 51.70
C LEU A 111 88.59 -21.49 52.29
N ALA A 112 88.68 -21.15 53.58
CA ALA A 112 87.73 -20.25 54.23
C ALA A 112 87.76 -18.85 53.62
N ASN A 113 88.95 -18.32 53.30
CA ASN A 113 89.09 -17.01 52.67
C ASN A 113 88.53 -16.98 51.24
N GLU A 114 88.76 -18.02 50.44
CA GLU A 114 88.17 -18.13 49.10
C GLU A 114 86.66 -18.33 49.13
N GLN A 115 86.14 -19.14 50.08
CA GLN A 115 84.69 -19.27 50.29
C GLN A 115 84.05 -17.93 50.67
N MET A 116 84.67 -17.16 51.57
CA MET A 116 84.21 -15.82 51.95
C MET A 116 84.21 -14.85 50.77
N ARG A 117 85.26 -14.91 49.92
CA ARG A 117 85.34 -14.09 48.70
C ARG A 117 84.25 -14.45 47.70
N LEU A 118 83.99 -15.74 47.48
CA LEU A 118 82.94 -16.22 46.59
C LEU A 118 81.54 -15.82 47.09
N ALA A 119 81.29 -15.95 48.40
CA ALA A 119 80.04 -15.50 49.02
C ALA A 119 79.80 -14.00 48.78
N LYS A 120 80.83 -13.17 48.98
CA LYS A 120 80.75 -11.72 48.73
C LYS A 120 80.49 -11.37 47.25
N LEU A 121 81.03 -12.14 46.31
CA LEU A 121 80.74 -11.96 44.89
C LEU A 121 79.30 -12.36 44.55
N ASP A 122 78.77 -13.40 45.19
CA ASP A 122 77.38 -13.80 44.98
C ASP A 122 76.39 -12.78 45.58
N GLU A 123 76.69 -12.23 46.76
CA GLU A 123 75.93 -11.11 47.34
C GLU A 123 75.86 -9.91 46.37
N LEU A 124 76.98 -9.53 45.76
CA LEU A 124 77.01 -8.45 44.76
C LEU A 124 76.20 -8.79 43.51
N ARG A 125 76.26 -10.04 43.05
CA ARG A 125 75.44 -10.51 41.92
C ARG A 125 73.95 -10.45 42.25
N GLN A 126 73.55 -10.90 43.45
CA GLN A 126 72.17 -10.86 43.92
C GLN A 126 71.68 -9.41 44.09
N ALA A 127 72.52 -8.50 44.60
CA ALA A 127 72.21 -7.08 44.71
C ALA A 127 72.05 -6.41 43.33
N ALA A 128 72.88 -6.75 42.35
CA ALA A 128 72.73 -6.26 40.98
C ALA A 128 71.45 -6.80 40.32
N LYS A 129 71.15 -8.09 40.52
CA LYS A 129 69.91 -8.71 40.03
C LYS A 129 68.66 -8.04 40.62
N SER A 130 68.63 -7.85 41.94
CA SER A 130 67.51 -7.19 42.60
C SER A 130 67.35 -5.74 42.17
N GLN A 131 68.44 -4.99 41.96
CA GLN A 131 68.38 -3.62 41.45
C GLN A 131 67.76 -3.55 40.05
N VAL A 132 68.12 -4.49 39.16
CA VAL A 132 67.56 -4.58 37.81
C VAL A 132 66.07 -4.94 37.87
N GLU A 133 65.68 -5.92 38.67
CA GLU A 133 64.26 -6.28 38.87
C GLU A 133 63.44 -5.10 39.41
N MET A 134 64.00 -4.32 40.34
CA MET A 134 63.33 -3.14 40.88
C MET A 134 63.18 -2.03 39.83
N ARG A 135 64.11 -1.87 38.89
CA ARG A 135 63.97 -0.93 37.76
C ARG A 135 62.87 -1.37 36.80
N PHE A 136 62.86 -2.64 36.41
CA PHE A 136 61.80 -3.18 35.55
C PHE A 136 60.41 -3.05 36.18
N LYS A 137 60.29 -3.28 37.50
CA LYS A 137 59.02 -3.07 38.22
C LYS A 137 58.57 -1.61 38.13
N ARG A 138 59.46 -0.64 38.40
CA ARG A 138 59.14 0.79 38.30
C ARG A 138 58.74 1.20 36.88
N GLU A 139 59.48 0.76 35.87
CA GLU A 139 59.14 1.04 34.46
C GLU A 139 57.79 0.45 34.07
N ARG A 140 57.48 -0.76 34.54
CA ARG A 140 56.18 -1.40 34.34
C ARG A 140 55.06 -0.60 34.99
N ASP A 141 55.25 -0.10 36.21
CA ASP A 141 54.25 0.69 36.93
C ASP A 141 54.04 2.07 36.26
N GLU A 142 55.11 2.72 35.81
CA GLU A 142 55.04 3.98 35.04
C GLU A 142 54.35 3.80 33.68
N LEU A 143 54.60 2.68 33.00
CA LEU A 143 53.90 2.38 31.74
C LEU A 143 52.44 2.01 32.00
N GLY A 144 52.15 1.25 33.06
CA GLY A 144 50.79 0.92 33.49
C GLY A 144 49.96 2.19 33.73
N THR A 145 50.49 3.13 34.51
CA THR A 145 49.82 4.41 34.80
C THR A 145 49.62 5.28 33.54
N LYS A 146 50.59 5.31 32.62
CA LYS A 146 50.45 6.02 31.33
C LYS A 146 49.39 5.39 30.43
N VAL A 147 49.33 4.07 30.36
CA VAL A 147 48.32 3.33 29.59
C VAL A 147 46.93 3.59 30.19
N GLU A 148 46.78 3.47 31.51
CA GLU A 148 45.52 3.79 32.20
C GLU A 148 45.05 5.22 31.94
N MET A 149 45.96 6.20 32.00
CA MET A 149 45.62 7.60 31.71
C MET A 149 45.11 7.77 30.28
N ARG A 150 45.78 7.15 29.29
CA ARG A 150 45.36 7.22 27.89
C ARG A 150 44.03 6.52 27.65
N VAL A 151 43.77 5.39 28.30
CA VAL A 151 42.49 4.68 28.22
C VAL A 151 41.37 5.57 28.79
N ARG A 152 41.55 6.13 29.99
CA ARG A 152 40.58 7.07 30.58
C ARG A 152 40.33 8.29 29.70
N GLN A 153 41.37 8.83 29.06
CA GLN A 153 41.24 9.95 28.13
C GLN A 153 40.47 9.56 26.86
N ALA A 154 40.73 8.37 26.30
CA ALA A 154 40.01 7.83 25.15
C ALA A 154 38.53 7.58 25.48
N GLU A 155 38.23 7.05 26.66
CA GLU A 155 36.86 6.86 27.16
C GLU A 155 36.14 8.20 27.33
N ALA A 156 36.79 9.19 27.93
CA ALA A 156 36.22 10.54 28.07
C ALA A 156 35.92 11.18 26.70
N ASN A 157 36.81 11.00 25.72
CA ASN A 157 36.58 11.47 24.35
C ASN A 157 35.44 10.72 23.66
N ARG A 158 35.38 9.39 23.80
CA ARG A 158 34.28 8.57 23.29
C ARG A 158 32.94 9.03 23.87
N LEU A 159 32.87 9.28 25.17
CA LEU A 159 31.66 9.78 25.85
C LEU A 159 31.26 11.16 25.34
N ARG A 160 32.20 12.09 25.10
CA ARG A 160 31.91 13.41 24.51
C ARG A 160 31.31 13.29 23.11
N ILE A 161 31.86 12.43 22.26
CA ILE A 161 31.35 12.17 20.91
C ILE A 161 29.93 11.60 20.99
N LEU A 162 29.70 10.61 21.85
CA LEU A 162 28.37 10.02 22.04
C LEU A 162 27.36 11.06 22.54
N ARG A 163 27.72 11.88 23.54
CA ARG A 163 26.85 12.97 24.02
C ARG A 163 26.51 13.96 22.91
N ALA A 164 27.49 14.37 22.10
CA ALA A 164 27.25 15.27 20.97
C ALA A 164 26.31 14.65 19.93
N HIS A 165 26.47 13.36 19.61
CA HIS A 165 25.55 12.64 18.74
C HIS A 165 24.13 12.52 19.32
N HIS A 166 24.01 12.19 20.61
CA HIS A 166 22.72 12.15 21.29
C HIS A 166 22.02 13.51 21.27
N GLN A 167 22.76 14.59 21.52
CA GLN A 167 22.22 15.95 21.49
C GLN A 167 21.78 16.35 20.07
N ARG A 168 22.54 16.03 19.03
CA ARG A 168 22.13 16.26 17.63
C ARG A 168 20.86 15.50 17.28
N ARG A 169 20.73 14.24 17.71
CA ARG A 169 19.51 13.44 17.50
C ARG A 169 18.32 14.00 18.27
N ALA A 170 18.52 14.45 19.51
CA ALA A 170 17.49 15.10 20.31
C ALA A 170 16.99 16.39 19.65
N ASN A 171 17.91 17.27 19.23
CA ASN A 171 17.58 18.51 18.55
C ASN A 171 16.85 18.26 17.22
N LEU A 172 17.23 17.22 16.46
CA LEU A 172 16.53 16.84 15.24
C LEU A 172 15.11 16.36 15.53
N LYS A 173 14.93 15.50 16.55
CA LYS A 173 13.60 15.05 16.99
C LYS A 173 12.72 16.23 17.42
N GLU A 174 13.29 17.19 18.14
CA GLU A 174 12.58 18.40 18.55
C GLU A 174 12.19 19.28 17.36
N ARG A 175 13.09 19.49 16.39
CA ARG A 175 12.76 20.24 15.17
C ARG A 175 11.64 19.57 14.37
N ILE A 176 11.70 18.24 14.26
CA ILE A 176 10.67 17.46 13.57
C ILE A 176 9.35 17.58 14.34
N SER A 177 9.33 17.42 15.66
CA SER A 177 8.11 17.54 16.48
C SER A 177 7.52 18.95 16.40
N GLN A 178 8.33 20.00 16.46
CA GLN A 178 7.88 21.39 16.28
C GLN A 178 7.31 21.62 14.87
N SER A 179 7.92 21.05 13.84
CA SER A 179 7.41 21.16 12.46
C SER A 179 6.06 20.46 12.29
N LEU A 180 5.89 19.27 12.91
CA LEU A 180 4.65 18.52 12.92
C LEU A 180 3.57 19.26 13.70
N MET A 181 3.88 19.84 14.86
CA MET A 181 2.95 20.65 15.63
C MET A 181 2.46 21.87 14.83
N ARG A 182 3.35 22.55 14.10
CA ARG A 182 2.98 23.66 13.22
C ARG A 182 2.10 23.20 12.06
N ARG A 183 2.36 22.03 11.48
CA ARG A 183 1.52 21.44 10.43
C ARG A 183 0.14 21.08 10.96
N MET A 184 0.07 20.39 12.09
CA MET A 184 -1.18 20.06 12.80
C MET A 184 -2.01 21.32 13.10
N ALA A 185 -1.38 22.40 13.58
CA ALA A 185 -2.06 23.67 13.83
C ALA A 185 -2.65 24.29 12.54
N ARG A 186 -1.92 24.22 11.41
CA ARG A 186 -2.43 24.71 10.12
C ARG A 186 -3.59 23.87 9.61
N GLU A 187 -3.50 22.55 9.72
CA GLU A 187 -4.56 21.62 9.34
C GLU A 187 -5.81 21.81 10.21
N ASN A 188 -5.66 22.00 11.52
CA ASN A 188 -6.77 22.32 12.41
C ASN A 188 -7.42 23.66 12.05
N LYS A 189 -6.63 24.71 11.78
CA LYS A 189 -7.15 26.01 11.34
C LYS A 189 -7.91 25.91 10.01
N TYR A 190 -7.47 25.04 9.10
CA TYR A 190 -8.20 24.75 7.86
C TYR A 190 -9.53 24.04 8.15
N LYS A 191 -9.53 23.02 9.02
CA LYS A 191 -10.75 22.31 9.45
C LYS A 191 -11.75 23.27 10.10
N GLU A 192 -11.30 24.17 10.98
CA GLU A 192 -12.14 25.20 11.60
C GLU A 192 -12.79 26.11 10.55
N ARG A 193 -12.02 26.58 9.56
CA ARG A 193 -12.56 27.40 8.45
C ARG A 193 -13.58 26.63 7.60
N ALA A 194 -13.30 25.34 7.32
CA ALA A 194 -14.23 24.49 6.59
C ALA A 194 -15.54 24.28 7.38
N CYS A 195 -15.44 23.99 8.69
CA CYS A 195 -16.59 23.89 9.58
C CYS A 195 -17.39 25.20 9.62
N ALA A 196 -16.73 26.35 9.78
CA ALA A 196 -17.39 27.66 9.76
C ALA A 196 -18.13 27.91 8.43
N ALA A 197 -17.51 27.58 7.29
CA ALA A 197 -18.14 27.70 5.98
C ALA A 197 -19.37 26.77 5.84
N ILE A 198 -19.32 25.56 6.41
CA ILE A 198 -20.47 24.64 6.45
C ILE A 198 -21.59 25.22 7.33
N PHE A 199 -21.27 25.74 8.51
CA PHE A 199 -22.25 26.38 9.39
C PHE A 199 -22.90 27.59 8.72
N GLN A 200 -22.12 28.42 8.01
CA GLN A 200 -22.64 29.56 7.29
C GLN A 200 -23.55 29.14 6.13
N LYS A 201 -23.17 28.13 5.34
CA LYS A 201 -24.06 27.54 4.31
C LYS A 201 -25.36 27.00 4.90
N ARG A 202 -25.30 26.37 6.08
CA ARG A 202 -26.49 25.89 6.79
C ARG A 202 -27.38 27.05 7.26
N ALA A 203 -26.79 28.11 7.81
CA ALA A 203 -27.52 29.30 8.22
C ALA A 203 -28.19 30.00 7.02
N ASP A 204 -27.48 30.12 5.89
CA ASP A 204 -28.03 30.69 4.66
C ASP A 204 -29.17 29.84 4.08
N ALA A 205 -29.03 28.53 4.12
CA ALA A 205 -30.09 27.61 3.71
C ALA A 205 -31.32 27.74 4.62
N GLU A 206 -31.12 27.85 5.94
CA GLU A 206 -32.20 28.03 6.91
C GLU A 206 -32.89 29.38 6.74
N LYS A 207 -32.14 30.47 6.50
CA LYS A 207 -32.68 31.79 6.18
C LYS A 207 -33.54 31.75 4.91
N LYS A 208 -33.08 31.05 3.87
CA LYS A 208 -33.88 30.83 2.64
C LYS A 208 -35.15 30.02 2.93
N ARG A 209 -35.05 28.96 3.73
CA ARG A 209 -36.21 28.14 4.15
C ARG A 209 -37.25 29.00 4.87
N MET A 210 -36.83 29.80 5.85
CA MET A 210 -37.70 30.70 6.59
C MET A 210 -38.33 31.76 5.69
N GLY A 211 -37.55 32.36 4.77
CA GLY A 211 -38.08 33.32 3.79
C GLY A 211 -39.17 32.72 2.88
N LEU A 212 -39.00 31.48 2.43
CA LEU A 212 -40.01 30.77 1.65
C LEU A 212 -41.28 30.48 2.47
N LEU A 213 -41.11 30.02 3.72
CA LEU A 213 -42.24 29.77 4.63
C LEU A 213 -43.01 31.04 4.94
N GLU A 214 -42.34 32.16 5.16
CA GLU A 214 -43.00 33.44 5.35
C GLU A 214 -43.75 33.90 4.09
N ALA A 215 -43.18 33.70 2.90
CA ALA A 215 -43.85 34.02 1.65
C ALA A 215 -45.10 33.15 1.43
N GLU A 216 -45.07 31.87 1.83
CA GLU A 216 -46.26 31.02 1.86
C GLU A 216 -47.29 31.50 2.88
N LYS A 217 -46.86 31.86 4.11
CA LYS A 217 -47.73 32.42 5.14
C LYS A 217 -48.41 33.72 4.66
N ARG A 218 -47.68 34.61 3.99
CA ARG A 218 -48.23 35.84 3.38
C ARG A 218 -49.26 35.52 2.30
N ARG A 219 -48.98 34.56 1.40
CA ARG A 219 -49.92 34.10 0.37
C ARG A 219 -51.17 33.44 0.96
N ALA A 220 -51.04 32.70 2.04
CA ALA A 220 -52.18 32.14 2.76
C ALA A 220 -53.05 33.25 3.37
N ARG A 221 -52.44 34.22 4.05
CA ARG A 221 -53.14 35.39 4.61
C ARG A 221 -53.86 36.20 3.52
N SER A 222 -53.24 36.42 2.36
CA SER A 222 -53.89 37.16 1.27
C SER A 222 -55.10 36.41 0.69
N ARG A 223 -55.05 35.08 0.59
CA ARG A 223 -56.22 34.27 0.19
C ARG A 223 -57.36 34.39 1.19
N VAL A 224 -57.06 34.33 2.49
CA VAL A 224 -58.07 34.51 3.54
C VAL A 224 -58.70 35.90 3.45
N LEU A 225 -57.90 36.95 3.26
CA LEU A 225 -58.40 38.31 3.04
C LEU A 225 -59.28 38.43 1.79
N GLN A 226 -58.92 37.76 0.69
CA GLN A 226 -59.76 37.72 -0.52
C GLN A 226 -61.09 37.03 -0.28
N VAL A 227 -61.10 35.92 0.46
CA VAL A 227 -62.33 35.20 0.84
C VAL A 227 -63.20 36.07 1.75
N GLN A 228 -62.60 36.74 2.75
CA GLN A 228 -63.32 37.67 3.62
C GLN A 228 -63.95 38.83 2.82
N LYS A 229 -63.20 39.41 1.87
CA LYS A 229 -63.72 40.48 1.00
C LYS A 229 -64.82 39.98 0.05
N ALA A 230 -64.69 38.77 -0.49
CA ALA A 230 -65.74 38.18 -1.31
C ALA A 230 -67.01 37.91 -0.48
N ALA A 231 -66.85 37.39 0.74
CA ALA A 231 -67.96 37.16 1.65
C ALA A 231 -68.65 38.48 2.06
N SER A 232 -67.90 39.54 2.35
CA SER A 232 -68.49 40.86 2.64
C SER A 232 -69.25 41.40 1.45
N ASN A 233 -68.69 41.31 0.23
CA ASN A 233 -69.35 41.75 -1.00
C ASN A 233 -70.64 40.97 -1.29
N ILE A 234 -70.65 39.65 -1.05
CA ILE A 234 -71.85 38.83 -1.18
C ILE A 234 -72.90 39.24 -0.15
N ASN A 235 -72.49 39.53 1.09
CA ASN A 235 -73.43 39.99 2.11
C ASN A 235 -74.03 41.36 1.73
N THR A 236 -73.21 42.32 1.32
CA THR A 236 -73.69 43.64 0.86
C THR A 236 -74.59 43.50 -0.37
N GLN A 237 -74.26 42.62 -1.32
CA GLN A 237 -75.09 42.33 -2.49
C GLN A 237 -76.46 41.79 -2.06
N ARG A 238 -76.50 40.81 -1.15
CA ARG A 238 -77.75 40.28 -0.60
C ARG A 238 -78.54 41.32 0.19
N GLU A 239 -77.88 42.25 0.86
CA GLU A 239 -78.54 43.39 1.54
C GLU A 239 -79.14 44.37 0.54
N MET A 240 -78.40 44.70 -0.52
CA MET A 240 -78.91 45.51 -1.63
C MET A 240 -80.10 44.84 -2.30
N GLU A 241 -80.02 43.55 -2.66
CA GLU A 241 -81.15 42.79 -3.22
C GLU A 241 -82.35 42.76 -2.28
N ARG A 242 -82.15 42.56 -0.98
CA ARG A 242 -83.23 42.65 0.03
C ARG A 242 -83.82 44.06 0.10
N SER A 243 -83.00 45.10 -0.01
CA SER A 243 -83.47 46.49 -0.04
C SER A 243 -84.23 46.80 -1.33
N GLU A 244 -83.76 46.31 -2.48
CA GLU A 244 -84.46 46.45 -3.76
C GLU A 244 -85.78 45.70 -3.76
N MET A 245 -85.85 44.50 -3.19
CA MET A 245 -87.11 43.75 -3.08
C MET A 245 -88.10 44.48 -2.16
N ARG A 246 -87.62 45.08 -1.05
CA ARG A 246 -88.43 45.97 -0.21
C ARG A 246 -88.91 47.19 -1.00
N ASN A 247 -88.03 47.87 -1.72
CA ASN A 247 -88.38 49.02 -2.56
C ASN A 247 -89.34 48.63 -3.69
N LYS A 248 -89.18 47.46 -4.33
CA LYS A 248 -90.09 46.93 -5.35
C LYS A 248 -91.47 46.63 -4.76
N LEU A 249 -91.54 46.13 -3.52
CA LEU A 249 -92.80 45.93 -2.80
C LEU A 249 -93.43 47.27 -2.43
N GLU A 250 -92.65 48.22 -1.92
CA GLU A 250 -93.06 49.60 -1.64
C GLU A 250 -93.60 50.27 -2.91
N ASP A 251 -92.87 50.16 -4.03
CA ASP A 251 -93.26 50.66 -5.34
C ASP A 251 -94.47 49.93 -5.90
N ARG A 252 -94.66 48.64 -5.61
CA ARG A 252 -95.88 47.92 -5.99
C ARG A 252 -97.06 48.37 -5.15
N LEU A 253 -96.87 48.65 -3.86
CA LEU A 253 -97.90 49.22 -3.00
C LEU A 253 -98.23 50.66 -3.42
N GLN A 254 -97.23 51.47 -3.71
CA GLN A 254 -97.40 52.82 -4.25
C GLN A 254 -98.00 52.78 -5.66
N ARG A 255 -97.59 51.85 -6.54
CA ARG A 255 -98.24 51.62 -7.84
C ARG A 255 -99.63 51.07 -7.68
N ALA A 256 -99.96 50.26 -6.67
CA ALA A 256 -101.33 49.86 -6.41
C ALA A 256 -102.16 51.04 -5.90
N ARG A 257 -101.59 51.93 -5.08
CA ARG A 257 -102.22 53.21 -4.68
C ARG A 257 -102.40 54.14 -5.88
N ARG A 258 -101.38 54.30 -6.72
CA ARG A 258 -101.41 55.10 -7.95
C ARG A 258 -102.32 54.47 -8.99
N ASN A 259 -102.30 53.16 -9.20
CA ASN A 259 -103.22 52.41 -10.08
C ASN A 259 -104.63 52.39 -9.52
N ARG A 260 -104.85 52.51 -8.21
CA ARG A 260 -106.18 52.75 -7.66
C ARG A 260 -106.62 54.18 -7.96
N ALA A 261 -105.74 55.17 -7.79
CA ALA A 261 -105.98 56.56 -8.19
C ALA A 261 -106.08 56.76 -9.71
N GLU A 262 -105.39 55.94 -10.49
CA GLU A 262 -105.32 55.92 -11.94
C GLU A 262 -106.43 55.05 -12.50
N TYR A 263 -106.87 53.95 -11.90
CA TYR A 263 -108.09 53.24 -12.29
C TYR A 263 -109.33 54.14 -12.07
N LEU A 264 -109.26 55.01 -11.05
CA LEU A 264 -110.19 56.13 -10.90
C LEU A 264 -110.03 57.23 -11.97
N LYS A 265 -108.83 57.45 -12.55
CA LYS A 265 -108.57 58.43 -13.63
C LYS A 265 -108.62 57.87 -15.07
N GLN A 266 -108.42 56.57 -15.28
CA GLN A 266 -108.31 55.81 -16.53
C GLN A 266 -109.67 55.23 -16.95
N ARG A 267 -110.74 55.85 -16.44
CA ARG A 267 -112.02 55.96 -17.15
C ARG A 267 -111.90 56.82 -18.44
N GLY A 268 -110.68 57.25 -18.82
CA GLY A 268 -110.40 58.00 -20.05
C GLY A 268 -109.10 57.58 -20.75
N ARG A 269 -109.19 56.52 -21.56
CA ARG A 269 -108.45 56.23 -22.83
C ARG A 269 -106.90 56.19 -22.89
N PRO A 270 -106.30 55.54 -23.95
CA PRO A 270 -105.13 54.66 -23.80
C PRO A 270 -103.86 54.99 -24.62
N TYR A 271 -102.74 54.40 -24.13
CA TYR A 271 -101.46 53.88 -24.70
C TYR A 271 -100.97 54.14 -26.14
N ASN A 272 -99.64 54.32 -26.27
CA ASN A 272 -98.76 53.43 -27.08
C ASN A 272 -97.25 53.54 -26.75
N ALA A 273 -96.53 52.46 -27.02
CA ALA A 273 -95.12 52.17 -26.71
C ALA A 273 -94.21 52.17 -27.96
N ILE A 274 -92.88 52.22 -27.77
CA ILE A 274 -91.80 51.43 -28.43
C ILE A 274 -90.43 52.09 -28.16
N TYR A 275 -89.45 51.35 -27.62
CA TYR A 275 -88.01 51.55 -27.86
C TYR A 275 -87.26 50.25 -27.56
N ASN A 276 -86.44 49.77 -28.50
CA ASN A 276 -85.30 48.89 -28.26
C ASN A 276 -84.45 48.78 -29.53
N SER A 277 -83.15 49.09 -29.43
CA SER A 277 -82.02 48.41 -30.11
C SER A 277 -80.79 49.32 -30.26
N TRP A 278 -79.93 49.46 -29.23
CA TRP A 278 -78.62 50.13 -29.33
C TRP A 278 -77.50 49.53 -28.44
N GLU A 279 -77.57 48.25 -28.02
CA GLU A 279 -76.59 47.68 -27.07
C GLU A 279 -75.51 46.75 -27.67
N THR A 280 -75.59 46.34 -28.93
CA THR A 280 -74.65 45.33 -29.48
C THR A 280 -73.38 45.87 -30.13
N ILE A 281 -73.16 47.19 -30.17
CA ILE A 281 -71.96 47.78 -30.82
C ILE A 281 -70.86 48.13 -29.80
N HIS A 282 -71.17 48.21 -28.50
CA HIS A 282 -70.23 48.73 -27.50
C HIS A 282 -69.29 47.68 -26.87
N GLU A 283 -69.69 46.42 -26.79
CA GLU A 283 -68.91 45.37 -26.11
C GLU A 283 -67.68 44.91 -26.91
N ASP A 284 -67.77 44.88 -28.24
CA ASP A 284 -66.65 44.44 -29.10
C ASP A 284 -65.51 45.48 -29.18
N ALA A 285 -65.82 46.77 -28.99
CA ALA A 285 -64.84 47.85 -29.00
C ALA A 285 -63.95 47.85 -27.73
N GLU A 286 -64.51 47.52 -26.56
CA GLU A 286 -63.77 47.53 -25.29
C GLU A 286 -62.78 46.35 -25.17
N VAL A 287 -63.15 45.18 -25.69
CA VAL A 287 -62.28 43.99 -25.70
C VAL A 287 -61.03 44.22 -26.58
N LEU A 288 -61.19 44.93 -27.70
CA LEU A 288 -60.08 45.31 -28.58
C LEU A 288 -59.18 46.38 -27.95
N ALA A 289 -59.75 47.38 -27.27
CA ALA A 289 -59.00 48.42 -26.57
C ALA A 289 -58.14 47.86 -25.41
N ILE A 290 -58.66 46.88 -24.67
CA ILE A 290 -57.92 46.23 -23.57
C ILE A 290 -56.74 45.41 -24.09
N LYS A 291 -56.91 44.70 -25.22
CA LYS A 291 -55.83 43.91 -25.86
C LYS A 291 -54.72 44.80 -26.42
N LEU A 292 -55.07 45.91 -27.07
CA LEU A 292 -54.10 46.90 -27.57
C LEU A 292 -53.32 47.57 -26.41
N SER A 293 -53.99 47.92 -25.32
CA SER A 293 -53.34 48.56 -24.16
C SER A 293 -52.39 47.63 -23.39
N ARG A 294 -52.62 46.30 -23.40
CA ARG A 294 -51.71 45.29 -22.84
C ARG A 294 -50.46 45.12 -23.72
N CYS A 295 -50.64 44.99 -25.03
CA CYS A 295 -49.53 44.86 -25.98
C CYS A 295 -48.62 46.11 -25.97
N TRP A 296 -49.22 47.30 -25.84
CA TRP A 296 -48.49 48.57 -25.73
C TRP A 296 -47.68 48.69 -24.41
N ARG A 297 -48.26 48.26 -23.28
CA ARG A 297 -47.56 48.25 -21.97
C ARG A 297 -46.39 47.27 -21.94
N GLU A 298 -46.51 46.13 -22.62
CA GLU A 298 -45.47 45.10 -22.68
C GLU A 298 -44.31 45.51 -23.61
N PHE A 299 -44.62 46.19 -24.72
CA PHE A 299 -43.63 46.86 -25.58
C PHE A 299 -42.85 47.96 -24.82
N ARG A 300 -43.56 48.80 -24.06
CA ARG A 300 -42.97 49.89 -23.26
C ARG A 300 -42.05 49.39 -22.13
N ARG A 301 -42.30 48.19 -21.59
CA ARG A 301 -41.49 47.57 -20.52
C ARG A 301 -40.17 46.95 -21.00
N LEU A 302 -40.12 46.42 -22.23
CA LEU A 302 -38.98 45.64 -22.73
C LEU A 302 -37.96 46.44 -23.57
N LYS A 303 -38.31 47.64 -24.08
CA LYS A 303 -37.43 48.54 -24.87
C LYS A 303 -36.46 47.85 -25.86
N LYS A 304 -36.89 46.76 -26.51
CA LYS A 304 -36.10 46.06 -27.55
C LYS A 304 -37.02 45.75 -28.73
N THR A 305 -36.68 46.29 -29.89
CA THR A 305 -37.36 45.97 -31.16
C THR A 305 -37.03 44.54 -31.60
N THR A 306 -37.81 43.97 -32.53
CA THR A 306 -37.43 42.68 -33.14
C THR A 306 -36.08 42.75 -33.84
N ALA A 307 -35.73 43.92 -34.39
CA ALA A 307 -34.41 44.18 -34.96
C ALA A 307 -33.31 44.20 -33.88
N ASP A 308 -33.57 44.75 -32.68
CA ASP A 308 -32.59 44.71 -31.56
C ASP A 308 -32.37 43.28 -31.05
N LEU A 309 -33.42 42.46 -31.01
CA LEU A 309 -33.31 41.05 -30.63
C LEU A 309 -32.58 40.23 -31.70
N ALA A 310 -32.84 40.51 -32.98
CA ALA A 310 -32.10 39.91 -34.09
C ALA A 310 -30.63 40.35 -34.09
N ARG A 311 -30.32 41.63 -33.78
CA ARG A 311 -28.94 42.12 -33.60
C ARG A 311 -28.24 41.41 -32.44
N ALA A 312 -28.92 41.28 -31.31
CA ALA A 312 -28.38 40.57 -30.14
C ALA A 312 -28.09 39.09 -30.46
N TYR A 313 -28.95 38.43 -31.25
CA TYR A 313 -28.68 37.07 -31.73
C TYR A 313 -27.52 37.02 -32.73
N ASN A 314 -27.44 37.97 -33.67
CA ASN A 314 -26.36 38.04 -34.65
C ASN A 314 -24.98 38.22 -33.98
N ILE A 315 -24.92 38.92 -32.84
CA ILE A 315 -23.71 39.06 -32.01
C ILE A 315 -23.24 37.71 -31.40
N VAL A 316 -24.15 36.76 -31.18
CA VAL A 316 -23.80 35.40 -30.72
C VAL A 316 -23.01 34.63 -31.79
N ASN A 317 -23.05 35.09 -33.05
CA ASN A 317 -22.28 34.59 -34.19
C ASN A 317 -22.51 33.10 -34.54
N ILE A 318 -23.74 32.62 -34.31
CA ILE A 318 -24.17 31.28 -34.74
C ILE A 318 -24.77 31.43 -36.14
N ASN A 319 -23.97 31.18 -37.17
CA ASN A 319 -24.39 31.16 -38.58
C ASN A 319 -23.82 29.93 -39.30
N GLY A 320 -24.41 29.52 -40.42
CA GLY A 320 -24.11 28.28 -41.11
C GLY A 320 -22.63 28.18 -41.53
N THR A 321 -22.03 29.31 -41.87
CA THR A 321 -20.60 29.41 -42.23
C THR A 321 -19.67 29.31 -41.02
N SER A 322 -20.00 29.95 -39.89
CA SER A 322 -19.19 29.94 -38.68
C SER A 322 -19.20 28.56 -38.03
N VAL A 323 -20.37 27.91 -38.03
CA VAL A 323 -20.55 26.59 -37.44
C VAL A 323 -19.86 25.48 -38.24
N LYS A 324 -19.79 25.57 -39.57
CA LYS A 324 -18.99 24.64 -40.40
C LYS A 324 -17.47 24.80 -40.18
N SER A 325 -17.01 26.01 -39.85
CA SER A 325 -15.59 26.31 -39.64
C SER A 325 -15.08 26.08 -38.20
N MET A 326 -15.97 26.04 -37.22
CA MET A 326 -15.63 25.94 -35.79
C MET A 326 -15.49 24.48 -35.36
N PRO A 327 -14.55 24.10 -34.46
CA PRO A 327 -14.50 22.76 -33.90
C PRO A 327 -15.73 22.42 -33.03
N PHE A 328 -16.22 21.17 -33.11
CA PHE A 328 -17.40 20.68 -32.39
C PHE A 328 -17.42 20.99 -30.88
N GLU A 329 -16.29 20.84 -30.19
CA GLU A 329 -16.19 21.10 -28.74
C GLU A 329 -16.40 22.57 -28.39
N GLN A 330 -15.85 23.49 -29.19
CA GLN A 330 -16.03 24.92 -29.00
C GLN A 330 -17.48 25.33 -29.28
N PHE A 331 -18.09 24.75 -30.33
CA PHE A 331 -19.48 25.01 -30.66
C PHE A 331 -20.47 24.46 -29.61
N ALA A 332 -20.20 23.27 -29.07
CA ALA A 332 -20.99 22.67 -27.99
C ALA A 332 -20.97 23.54 -26.71
N LEU A 333 -19.82 24.14 -26.36
CA LEU A 333 -19.72 25.08 -25.23
C LEU A 333 -20.52 26.36 -25.48
N LEU A 334 -20.52 26.89 -26.71
CA LEU A 334 -21.29 28.08 -27.07
C LEU A 334 -22.81 27.86 -26.95
N ILE A 335 -23.32 26.73 -27.44
CA ILE A 335 -24.75 26.37 -27.33
C ILE A 335 -25.16 26.09 -25.88
N GLN A 336 -24.24 25.63 -25.03
CA GLN A 336 -24.51 25.43 -23.60
C GLN A 336 -24.49 26.73 -22.78
N SER A 337 -23.94 27.81 -23.32
CA SER A 337 -23.87 29.09 -22.62
C SER A 337 -25.26 29.63 -22.30
N SER A 338 -25.45 30.10 -21.06
CA SER A 338 -26.72 30.68 -20.61
C SER A 338 -27.09 31.93 -21.41
N TYR A 339 -26.09 32.67 -21.90
CA TYR A 339 -26.25 33.84 -22.75
C TYR A 339 -26.81 33.49 -24.13
N ALA A 340 -26.25 32.48 -24.83
CA ALA A 340 -26.76 32.05 -26.14
C ALA A 340 -28.17 31.47 -26.04
N LEU A 341 -28.43 30.63 -25.02
CA LEU A 341 -29.75 30.03 -24.80
C LEU A 341 -30.81 31.10 -24.51
N ASN A 342 -30.53 32.06 -23.63
CA ASN A 342 -31.49 33.12 -23.29
C ASN A 342 -31.71 34.09 -24.46
N THR A 343 -30.66 34.45 -25.20
CA THR A 343 -30.77 35.38 -26.34
C THR A 343 -31.58 34.75 -27.48
N THR A 344 -31.30 33.49 -27.81
CA THR A 344 -32.06 32.71 -28.81
C THR A 344 -33.51 32.53 -28.37
N LYS A 345 -33.76 32.23 -27.09
CA LYS A 345 -35.10 32.08 -26.53
C LYS A 345 -35.96 33.33 -26.71
N VAL A 346 -35.42 34.49 -26.33
CA VAL A 346 -36.16 35.76 -26.39
C VAL A 346 -36.51 36.14 -27.84
N LEU A 347 -35.65 35.80 -28.81
CA LEU A 347 -35.94 35.99 -30.23
C LEU A 347 -37.04 35.02 -30.72
N LEU A 348 -36.93 33.73 -30.41
CA LEU A 348 -37.90 32.71 -30.81
C LEU A 348 -39.29 32.92 -30.19
N ASP A 349 -39.37 33.27 -28.90
CA ASP A 349 -40.64 33.62 -28.24
C ASP A 349 -41.32 34.80 -28.95
N ARG A 350 -40.52 35.79 -29.43
CA ARG A 350 -41.03 36.92 -30.20
C ARG A 350 -41.48 36.54 -31.62
N LEU A 351 -40.77 35.63 -32.29
CA LEU A 351 -41.18 35.10 -33.59
C LEU A 351 -42.47 34.27 -33.46
N GLU A 352 -42.61 33.48 -32.40
CA GLU A 352 -43.82 32.70 -32.11
C GLU A 352 -45.04 33.61 -31.90
N THR A 353 -44.90 34.68 -31.11
CA THR A 353 -46.00 35.64 -30.94
C THR A 353 -46.39 36.32 -32.27
N ARG A 354 -45.43 36.69 -33.11
CA ARG A 354 -45.70 37.27 -34.44
C ARG A 354 -46.33 36.27 -35.41
N PHE A 355 -45.90 35.02 -35.38
CA PHE A 355 -46.49 33.96 -36.19
C PHE A 355 -47.95 33.72 -35.81
N ARG A 356 -48.25 33.61 -34.50
CA ARG A 356 -49.63 33.48 -33.99
C ARG A 356 -50.52 34.65 -34.45
N VAL A 357 -50.03 35.89 -34.33
CA VAL A 357 -50.78 37.08 -34.79
C VAL A 357 -51.00 37.09 -36.30
N SER A 358 -50.00 36.67 -37.08
CA SER A 358 -50.10 36.63 -38.56
C SER A 358 -51.11 35.61 -39.10
N ARG A 359 -51.44 34.59 -38.29
CA ARG A 359 -52.39 33.52 -38.60
C ARG A 359 -53.79 33.77 -38.08
N SER A 360 -53.98 34.56 -37.01
CA SER A 360 -55.33 34.94 -36.54
C SER A 360 -56.16 35.73 -37.58
N ALA A 361 -55.56 36.15 -38.69
CA ALA A 361 -56.21 36.85 -39.80
C ALA A 361 -56.58 35.95 -41.00
N LEU A 362 -56.27 34.65 -40.98
CA LEU A 362 -56.56 33.69 -42.06
C LEU A 362 -57.02 32.36 -41.45
N ASP A 363 -58.28 31.99 -41.70
CA ASP A 363 -59.04 30.78 -41.34
C ASP A 363 -58.58 29.83 -40.19
N PRO A 364 -59.48 29.41 -39.28
CA PRO A 364 -59.13 28.62 -38.09
C PRO A 364 -58.84 27.13 -38.34
N SER A 365 -59.03 26.60 -39.55
CA SER A 365 -59.29 25.17 -39.76
C SER A 365 -58.13 24.32 -40.31
N GLY A 366 -56.92 24.85 -40.45
CA GLY A 366 -55.81 24.08 -41.06
C GLY A 366 -54.42 24.39 -40.52
N SER A 367 -54.12 24.05 -39.27
CA SER A 367 -52.74 24.02 -38.78
C SER A 367 -52.34 22.60 -38.44
N TYR A 368 -51.22 22.12 -38.99
CA TYR A 368 -50.49 20.97 -38.48
C TYR A 368 -50.37 21.09 -36.96
N ASP A 369 -51.07 20.23 -36.22
CA ASP A 369 -50.97 20.13 -34.78
C ASP A 369 -49.62 19.47 -34.47
N ILE A 370 -48.63 20.26 -34.04
CA ILE A 370 -47.28 19.78 -33.72
C ILE A 370 -47.17 19.43 -32.24
N ASP A 371 -48.23 19.63 -31.44
CA ASP A 371 -48.18 19.41 -30.01
C ASP A 371 -47.87 17.94 -29.68
N HIS A 372 -48.29 17.01 -30.54
CA HIS A 372 -47.93 15.59 -30.42
C HIS A 372 -46.42 15.33 -30.62
N LEU A 373 -45.75 16.04 -31.53
CA LEU A 373 -44.30 15.97 -31.73
C LEU A 373 -43.54 16.65 -30.58
N LEU A 374 -44.00 17.81 -30.12
CA LEU A 374 -43.37 18.55 -29.02
C LEU A 374 -43.45 17.78 -27.69
N LYS A 375 -44.54 17.04 -27.45
CA LYS A 375 -44.69 16.16 -26.28
C LYS A 375 -43.68 15.00 -26.28
N ARG A 376 -43.31 14.47 -27.45
CA ARG A 376 -42.32 13.38 -27.57
C ARG A 376 -40.87 13.81 -27.31
N VAL A 377 -40.56 15.11 -27.47
CA VAL A 377 -39.20 15.65 -27.29
C VAL A 377 -39.03 16.45 -25.99
N ALA A 378 -40.12 16.70 -25.26
CA ALA A 378 -40.07 17.47 -24.02
C ALA A 378 -39.21 16.75 -22.95
N SER A 379 -38.20 17.46 -22.41
CA SER A 379 -37.39 16.93 -21.30
C SER A 379 -38.25 16.64 -20.06
N PRO A 380 -37.97 15.56 -19.32
CA PRO A 380 -38.68 15.26 -18.10
C PRO A 380 -38.47 16.38 -17.07
N LYS A 381 -39.56 16.95 -16.55
CA LYS A 381 -39.48 17.74 -15.31
C LYS A 381 -38.98 16.78 -14.23
N LYS A 382 -37.78 17.04 -13.67
CA LYS A 382 -37.29 16.37 -12.46
C LYS A 382 -38.33 16.56 -11.35
N ASN A 383 -39.28 15.63 -11.25
CA ASN A 383 -40.10 15.46 -10.07
C ASN A 383 -39.21 14.79 -9.03
N THR A 384 -38.43 15.60 -8.31
CA THR A 384 -37.91 15.17 -7.01
C THR A 384 -39.11 14.78 -6.15
N PRO A 385 -39.12 13.59 -5.52
CA PRO A 385 -40.25 13.12 -4.74
C PRO A 385 -40.32 13.94 -3.45
N ARG A 386 -41.20 14.95 -3.45
CA ARG A 386 -41.63 15.62 -2.24
C ARG A 386 -42.84 14.83 -1.73
N ARG A 387 -42.65 14.10 -0.64
CA ARG A 387 -43.74 13.47 0.13
C ARG A 387 -44.79 14.53 0.48
N SER A 388 -46.02 14.38 -0.04
CA SER A 388 -47.27 14.72 0.66
C SER A 388 -48.50 14.38 -0.18
N SER A 389 -49.27 13.42 0.34
CA SER A 389 -50.73 13.43 0.52
C SER A 389 -51.61 14.42 -0.27
N SER A 390 -52.58 13.83 -0.96
CA SER A 390 -53.97 14.27 -1.22
C SER A 390 -54.20 15.69 -1.76
N ALA A 391 -54.52 15.77 -3.05
CA ALA A 391 -55.31 16.88 -3.60
C ALA A 391 -56.32 16.38 -4.65
N LYS A 392 -57.56 16.80 -4.41
CA LYS A 392 -58.76 16.63 -5.23
C LYS A 392 -58.55 17.10 -6.68
N LYS A 393 -59.27 16.44 -7.58
CA LYS A 393 -59.46 16.75 -8.99
C LYS A 393 -59.86 18.23 -9.17
N ALA A 394 -58.91 19.06 -9.61
CA ALA A 394 -59.18 20.30 -10.31
C ALA A 394 -58.50 20.16 -11.68
N ALA A 395 -59.27 20.32 -12.76
CA ALA A 395 -58.83 20.16 -14.13
C ALA A 395 -57.56 21.00 -14.37
N LYS A 396 -56.41 20.31 -14.52
CA LYS A 396 -55.14 20.93 -14.87
C LYS A 396 -55.25 21.39 -16.33
N THR A 397 -55.27 22.69 -16.55
CA THR A 397 -54.92 23.24 -17.86
C THR A 397 -53.46 22.82 -18.15
N PRO A 398 -53.18 22.13 -19.26
CA PRO A 398 -51.83 21.65 -19.57
C PRO A 398 -50.90 22.86 -19.76
N SER A 399 -49.72 22.83 -19.14
CA SER A 399 -48.69 23.86 -19.35
C SER A 399 -48.29 23.86 -20.82
N GLN A 400 -48.72 24.88 -21.58
CA GLN A 400 -48.48 25.01 -23.00
C GLN A 400 -46.98 25.03 -23.29
N LEU A 401 -46.50 24.09 -24.12
CA LEU A 401 -45.11 24.05 -24.58
C LEU A 401 -44.90 25.18 -25.62
N SER A 402 -43.73 25.80 -25.64
CA SER A 402 -43.35 26.76 -26.69
C SER A 402 -43.23 26.04 -28.03
N ARG A 403 -43.77 26.60 -29.12
CA ARG A 403 -43.75 25.98 -30.45
C ARG A 403 -42.33 25.76 -30.97
N TYR A 404 -41.43 26.71 -30.73
CA TYR A 404 -40.02 26.63 -31.10
C TYR A 404 -39.15 26.32 -29.88
N GLN A 405 -38.76 25.06 -29.70
CA GLN A 405 -37.90 24.67 -28.58
C GLN A 405 -36.44 25.08 -28.85
N VAL A 406 -35.91 25.98 -28.03
CA VAL A 406 -34.57 26.59 -28.17
C VAL A 406 -33.46 25.55 -28.38
N ARG A 407 -33.46 24.47 -27.60
CA ARG A 407 -32.43 23.44 -27.69
C ARG A 407 -32.49 22.68 -29.02
N ILE A 408 -33.70 22.40 -29.52
CA ILE A 408 -33.89 21.70 -30.79
C ILE A 408 -33.48 22.60 -31.96
N VAL A 409 -33.80 23.90 -31.91
CA VAL A 409 -33.37 24.89 -32.91
C VAL A 409 -31.84 24.96 -33.00
N LEU A 410 -31.14 25.01 -31.86
CA LEU A 410 -29.67 25.03 -31.83
C LEU A 410 -29.06 23.69 -32.26
N CYS A 411 -29.74 22.56 -32.03
CA CYS A 411 -29.31 21.26 -32.56
C CYS A 411 -29.32 21.20 -34.10
N ALA A 412 -30.19 21.96 -34.78
CA ALA A 412 -30.17 22.03 -36.24
C ALA A 412 -28.82 22.57 -36.76
N TYR A 413 -28.26 23.58 -36.10
CA TYR A 413 -26.92 24.09 -36.40
C TYR A 413 -25.82 23.07 -36.08
N MET A 414 -25.96 22.29 -34.99
CA MET A 414 -25.00 21.21 -34.68
C MET A 414 -24.99 20.12 -35.74
N ILE A 415 -26.17 19.72 -36.23
CA ILE A 415 -26.31 18.71 -37.29
C ILE A 415 -25.72 19.23 -38.61
N LEU A 416 -25.90 20.52 -38.92
CA LEU A 416 -25.36 21.15 -40.12
C LEU A 416 -23.82 21.27 -40.10
N GLY A 417 -23.23 21.64 -38.97
CA GLY A 417 -21.77 21.83 -38.86
C GLY A 417 -20.96 20.55 -38.68
N HIS A 418 -21.51 19.59 -37.94
CA HIS A 418 -20.80 18.37 -37.57
C HIS A 418 -21.71 17.13 -37.66
N PRO A 419 -22.15 16.74 -38.87
CA PRO A 419 -23.00 15.57 -39.04
C PRO A 419 -22.33 14.29 -38.52
N ASP A 420 -21.02 14.13 -38.77
CA ASP A 420 -20.26 12.94 -38.36
C ASP A 420 -20.07 12.81 -36.83
N ALA A 421 -20.18 13.91 -36.08
CA ALA A 421 -20.07 13.90 -34.62
C ALA A 421 -21.42 13.68 -33.91
N VAL A 422 -22.53 14.04 -34.56
CA VAL A 422 -23.88 13.99 -33.98
C VAL A 422 -24.64 12.72 -34.40
N ILE A 423 -24.37 12.20 -35.60
CA ILE A 423 -25.08 11.07 -36.19
C ILE A 423 -24.11 9.90 -36.35
N SER A 424 -24.41 8.76 -35.71
CA SER A 424 -23.55 7.57 -35.68
C SER A 424 -23.70 6.62 -36.89
N GLY A 425 -24.53 6.95 -37.88
CA GLY A 425 -24.75 6.11 -39.06
C GLY A 425 -25.24 6.87 -40.31
N LYS A 426 -25.04 6.28 -41.49
CA LYS A 426 -25.50 6.82 -42.78
C LYS A 426 -26.71 6.03 -43.27
N GLY A 427 -27.92 6.53 -43.01
CA GLY A 427 -29.18 5.95 -43.48
C GLY A 427 -30.14 6.99 -44.09
N GLU A 428 -31.25 6.53 -44.65
CA GLU A 428 -32.25 7.41 -45.29
C GLU A 428 -32.87 8.41 -44.32
N ARG A 429 -33.04 8.03 -43.05
CA ARG A 429 -33.59 8.91 -42.00
C ARG A 429 -32.58 9.96 -41.56
N GLU A 430 -31.33 9.55 -41.45
CA GLU A 430 -30.19 10.39 -41.08
C GLU A 430 -29.89 11.42 -42.18
N THR A 431 -29.94 11.02 -43.45
CA THR A 431 -29.82 11.95 -44.59
C THR A 431 -31.02 12.90 -44.70
N ALA A 432 -32.24 12.42 -44.45
CA ALA A 432 -33.43 13.29 -44.36
C ALA A 432 -33.36 14.29 -43.20
N LEU A 433 -32.75 13.93 -42.07
CA LEU A 433 -32.52 14.83 -40.95
C LEU A 433 -31.51 15.93 -41.31
N VAL A 434 -30.39 15.59 -41.95
CA VAL A 434 -29.38 16.58 -42.39
C VAL A 434 -29.98 17.55 -43.42
N ARG A 435 -30.69 17.05 -44.44
CA ARG A 435 -31.34 17.91 -45.46
C ARG A 435 -32.40 18.84 -44.85
N SER A 436 -33.21 18.35 -43.91
CA SER A 436 -34.22 19.18 -43.25
C SER A 436 -33.61 20.19 -42.28
N ALA A 437 -32.50 19.87 -41.62
CA ALA A 437 -31.73 20.81 -40.79
C ALA A 437 -31.11 21.94 -41.62
N GLU A 438 -30.52 21.61 -42.76
CA GLU A 438 -29.95 22.58 -43.70
C GLU A 438 -31.01 23.54 -44.23
N LYS A 439 -32.14 23.01 -44.70
CA LYS A 439 -33.28 23.81 -45.15
C LYS A 439 -33.79 24.73 -44.03
N PHE A 440 -33.94 24.24 -42.80
CA PHE A 440 -34.38 25.05 -41.67
C PHE A 440 -33.41 26.17 -41.31
N VAL A 441 -32.09 25.90 -41.27
CA VAL A 441 -31.07 26.91 -40.95
C VAL A 441 -31.04 28.01 -42.02
N ASN A 442 -31.13 27.65 -43.30
CA ASN A 442 -31.16 28.61 -44.39
C ASN A 442 -32.35 29.58 -44.29
N GLU A 443 -33.56 29.05 -44.04
CA GLU A 443 -34.77 29.85 -43.88
C GLU A 443 -34.74 30.75 -42.63
N PHE A 444 -34.14 30.27 -41.54
CA PHE A 444 -33.99 31.04 -40.30
C PHE A 444 -32.97 32.18 -40.44
N GLU A 445 -31.84 31.95 -41.12
CA GLU A 445 -30.87 32.99 -41.42
C GLU A 445 -31.41 34.05 -42.37
N LEU A 446 -32.17 33.63 -43.39
CA LEU A 446 -32.84 34.55 -44.30
C LEU A 446 -33.84 35.43 -43.53
N LEU A 447 -34.58 34.86 -42.58
CA LEU A 447 -35.49 35.59 -41.70
C LEU A 447 -34.74 36.62 -40.83
N ILE A 448 -33.57 36.27 -40.29
CA ILE A 448 -32.71 37.18 -39.52
C ILE A 448 -32.17 38.31 -40.42
N LYS A 449 -31.74 37.99 -41.65
CA LYS A 449 -31.28 38.99 -42.63
C LYS A 449 -32.40 39.97 -43.01
N ILE A 450 -33.63 39.49 -43.22
CA ILE A 450 -34.80 40.37 -43.46
C ILE A 450 -35.13 41.25 -42.25
N LEU A 451 -34.97 40.73 -41.02
CA LEU A 451 -35.18 41.50 -39.80
C LEU A 451 -34.13 42.59 -39.55
N LEU A 452 -32.91 42.40 -40.05
CA LEU A 452 -31.80 43.34 -39.89
C LEU A 452 -31.73 44.38 -41.03
N ASN A 453 -31.95 43.94 -42.27
CA ASN A 453 -31.68 44.72 -43.48
C ASN A 453 -32.96 45.13 -44.25
N GLY A 454 -34.14 44.64 -43.86
CA GLY A 454 -35.40 44.86 -44.58
C GLY A 454 -35.66 43.82 -45.70
N PRO A 455 -36.73 43.98 -46.50
CA PRO A 455 -37.12 43.01 -47.54
C PRO A 455 -36.02 42.85 -48.60
N LEU A 456 -35.55 41.62 -48.81
CA LEU A 456 -34.50 41.28 -49.78
C LEU A 456 -35.13 40.81 -51.11
N GLN A 457 -34.46 41.11 -52.23
CA GLN A 457 -34.77 40.54 -53.54
C GLN A 457 -33.89 39.29 -53.71
N VAL A 458 -34.51 38.12 -53.89
CA VAL A 458 -33.81 36.85 -54.12
C VAL A 458 -34.18 36.35 -55.52
N PRO A 459 -33.22 35.86 -56.34
CA PRO A 459 -33.51 35.22 -57.62
C PRO A 459 -34.33 33.94 -57.41
N ASP A 460 -35.40 33.75 -58.17
CA ASP A 460 -36.23 32.53 -58.15
C ASP A 460 -35.54 31.49 -59.06
N GLU A 461 -35.06 30.36 -58.51
CA GLU A 461 -34.39 29.31 -59.30
C GLU A 461 -35.36 28.35 -60.02
N GLU A 462 -36.68 28.57 -59.91
CA GLU A 462 -37.68 27.62 -60.45
C GLU A 462 -38.46 28.10 -61.70
N PHE A 463 -38.15 29.26 -62.29
CA PHE A 463 -38.75 29.67 -63.56
C PHE A 463 -37.73 30.35 -64.48
N ASP A 464 -37.65 29.84 -65.72
CA ASP A 464 -36.86 30.39 -66.82
C ASP A 464 -37.53 31.71 -67.32
N GLY A 465 -37.40 32.76 -66.52
CA GLY A 465 -37.98 34.09 -66.75
C GLY A 465 -37.82 34.98 -65.52
N VAL A 466 -37.08 36.09 -65.66
CA VAL A 466 -36.70 37.02 -64.57
C VAL A 466 -37.93 37.67 -63.91
N MET A 467 -38.52 37.00 -62.92
CA MET A 467 -39.45 37.62 -61.95
C MET A 467 -38.79 37.67 -60.57
N LEU A 468 -38.53 38.90 -60.10
CA LEU A 468 -38.05 39.17 -58.74
C LEU A 468 -39.23 39.07 -57.75
N LYS A 469 -39.38 37.95 -57.03
CA LYS A 469 -40.33 37.86 -55.91
C LYS A 469 -39.80 38.64 -54.72
N ARG A 470 -40.44 39.75 -54.36
CA ARG A 470 -40.16 40.50 -53.12
C ARG A 470 -40.56 39.64 -51.92
N GLN A 471 -39.60 39.01 -51.26
CA GLN A 471 -39.89 38.25 -50.05
C GLN A 471 -40.23 39.20 -48.90
N THR A 472 -41.46 39.11 -48.42
CA THR A 472 -41.93 39.88 -47.27
C THR A 472 -41.61 39.16 -45.98
N PHE A 473 -41.50 39.89 -44.87
CA PHE A 473 -41.36 39.27 -43.55
C PHE A 473 -42.45 38.22 -43.26
N ARG A 474 -43.67 38.41 -43.77
CA ARG A 474 -44.80 37.49 -43.57
C ARG A 474 -44.62 36.19 -44.36
N SER A 475 -44.20 36.25 -45.63
CA SER A 475 -43.95 35.05 -46.44
C SER A 475 -42.74 34.27 -45.89
N GLN A 476 -41.69 34.97 -45.47
CA GLN A 476 -40.51 34.33 -44.89
C GLN A 476 -40.80 33.68 -43.53
N LEU A 477 -41.63 34.30 -42.70
CA LEU A 477 -42.05 33.71 -41.42
C LEU A 477 -42.86 32.43 -41.61
N ALA A 478 -43.64 32.33 -42.70
CA ALA A 478 -44.37 31.11 -43.06
C ALA A 478 -43.42 30.02 -43.60
N ALA A 479 -42.45 30.38 -44.43
CA ALA A 479 -41.41 29.45 -44.92
C ALA A 479 -40.56 28.89 -43.76
N PHE A 480 -40.16 29.75 -42.81
CA PHE A 480 -39.48 29.36 -41.58
C PHE A 480 -40.29 28.35 -40.75
N ASP A 481 -41.59 28.60 -40.52
CA ASP A 481 -42.43 27.66 -39.75
C ASP A 481 -42.60 26.33 -40.48
N SER A 482 -42.75 26.33 -41.80
CA SER A 482 -42.85 25.10 -42.60
C SER A 482 -41.55 24.28 -42.54
N ALA A 483 -40.39 24.92 -42.67
CA ALA A 483 -39.09 24.26 -42.54
C ALA A 483 -38.87 23.72 -41.11
N TRP A 484 -39.32 24.44 -40.08
CA TRP A 484 -39.31 23.96 -38.69
C TRP A 484 -40.14 22.68 -38.51
N CYS A 485 -41.35 22.63 -39.08
CA CYS A 485 -42.22 21.45 -38.99
C CYS A 485 -41.55 20.21 -39.62
N SER A 486 -40.94 20.40 -40.80
CA SER A 486 -40.23 19.34 -41.51
C SER A 486 -39.02 18.84 -40.72
N PHE A 487 -38.19 19.76 -40.21
CA PHE A 487 -37.04 19.41 -39.37
C PHE A 487 -37.45 18.70 -38.08
N LEU A 488 -38.46 19.20 -37.38
CA LEU A 488 -38.92 18.61 -36.13
C LEU A 488 -39.49 17.19 -36.33
N ASN A 489 -40.18 16.94 -37.44
CA ASN A 489 -40.65 15.59 -37.77
C ASN A 489 -39.47 14.62 -37.98
N SER A 490 -38.50 14.99 -38.82
CA SER A 490 -37.29 14.18 -39.04
C SER A 490 -36.47 13.99 -37.75
N PHE A 491 -36.41 15.01 -36.90
CA PHE A 491 -35.72 14.95 -35.60
C PHE A 491 -36.41 13.97 -34.64
N VAL A 492 -37.75 13.97 -34.57
CA VAL A 492 -38.52 13.03 -33.74
C VAL A 492 -38.35 11.59 -34.23
N VAL A 493 -38.39 11.37 -35.55
CA VAL A 493 -38.21 10.04 -36.16
C VAL A 493 -36.81 9.48 -35.85
N TRP A 494 -35.77 10.31 -35.96
CA TRP A 494 -34.42 9.93 -35.57
C TRP A 494 -34.34 9.60 -34.07
N LYS A 495 -34.87 10.46 -33.20
CA LYS A 495 -34.88 10.22 -31.75
C LYS A 495 -35.66 8.99 -31.32
N ALA A 496 -36.72 8.61 -32.04
CA ALA A 496 -37.48 7.40 -31.75
C ALA A 496 -36.65 6.12 -32.02
N LYS A 497 -35.74 6.15 -33.00
CA LYS A 497 -34.81 5.03 -33.28
C LYS A 497 -33.78 4.89 -32.15
N ASP A 498 -33.17 5.99 -31.72
CA ASP A 498 -32.24 6.01 -30.59
C ASP A 498 -32.91 5.50 -29.30
N ALA A 499 -34.14 5.93 -29.03
CA ALA A 499 -34.90 5.50 -27.85
C ALA A 499 -35.20 4.00 -27.87
N ARG A 500 -35.53 3.42 -29.03
CA ARG A 500 -35.75 1.97 -29.19
C ARG A 500 -34.48 1.15 -28.98
N SER A 501 -33.34 1.59 -29.52
CA SER A 501 -32.06 0.91 -29.29
C SER A 501 -31.69 0.89 -27.81
N LEU A 502 -31.91 2.01 -27.10
CA LEU A 502 -31.65 2.09 -25.67
C LEU A 502 -32.64 1.24 -24.86
N GLU A 503 -33.91 1.17 -25.26
CA GLU A 503 -34.90 0.28 -24.68
C GLU A 503 -34.45 -1.17 -24.78
N GLU A 504 -34.04 -1.64 -25.96
CA GLU A 504 -33.56 -3.02 -26.17
C GLU A 504 -32.39 -3.38 -25.25
N ASP A 505 -31.45 -2.45 -25.03
CA ASP A 505 -30.34 -2.64 -24.10
C ASP A 505 -30.78 -2.71 -22.64
N LEU A 506 -31.75 -1.89 -22.23
CA LEU A 506 -32.32 -1.91 -20.88
C LEU A 506 -33.13 -3.20 -20.64
N VAL A 507 -33.89 -3.66 -21.63
CA VAL A 507 -34.59 -4.95 -21.60
C VAL A 507 -33.59 -6.09 -21.48
N ARG A 508 -32.51 -6.09 -22.26
CA ARG A 508 -31.44 -7.09 -22.18
C ARG A 508 -30.77 -7.11 -20.80
N ALA A 509 -30.56 -5.94 -20.20
CA ALA A 509 -30.03 -5.84 -18.84
C ALA A 509 -31.02 -6.42 -17.80
N ALA A 510 -32.31 -6.15 -17.93
CA ALA A 510 -33.34 -6.71 -17.06
C ALA A 510 -33.41 -8.24 -17.14
N CYS A 511 -33.35 -8.81 -18.34
CA CYS A 511 -33.29 -10.26 -18.56
C CYS A 511 -32.03 -10.90 -17.95
N ARG A 512 -30.87 -10.24 -18.01
CA ARG A 512 -29.64 -10.73 -17.37
C ARG A 512 -29.73 -10.73 -15.84
N LEU A 513 -30.30 -9.68 -15.26
CA LEU A 513 -30.54 -9.61 -13.82
C LEU A 513 -31.49 -10.72 -13.36
N GLU A 514 -32.51 -11.01 -14.16
CA GLU A 514 -33.45 -12.10 -13.91
C GLU A 514 -32.78 -13.48 -13.94
N LEU A 515 -32.01 -13.79 -14.98
CA LEU A 515 -31.28 -15.06 -15.10
C LEU A 515 -30.29 -15.24 -13.94
N SER A 516 -29.55 -14.19 -13.59
CA SER A 516 -28.65 -14.21 -12.43
C SER A 516 -29.42 -14.50 -11.14
N MET A 517 -30.58 -13.87 -10.94
CA MET A 517 -31.41 -14.09 -9.76
C MET A 517 -31.94 -15.53 -9.70
N ILE A 518 -32.42 -16.10 -10.81
CA ILE A 518 -32.94 -17.47 -10.86
C ILE A 518 -31.84 -18.48 -10.52
N GLN A 519 -30.62 -18.29 -11.05
CA GLN A 519 -29.46 -19.15 -10.78
C GLN A 519 -29.02 -19.06 -9.32
N THR A 520 -28.83 -17.86 -8.78
CA THR A 520 -28.33 -17.66 -7.41
C THR A 520 -29.37 -17.99 -6.35
N CYS A 521 -30.65 -17.69 -6.61
CA CYS A 521 -31.73 -17.93 -5.67
C CYS A 521 -32.37 -19.32 -5.81
N LYS A 522 -31.88 -20.16 -6.74
CA LYS A 522 -32.39 -21.51 -7.03
C LYS A 522 -33.91 -21.57 -7.18
N MET A 523 -34.49 -20.58 -7.88
CA MET A 523 -35.94 -20.46 -8.01
C MET A 523 -36.53 -21.66 -8.78
N THR A 524 -37.72 -22.08 -8.38
CA THR A 524 -38.54 -23.09 -9.08
C THR A 524 -39.55 -22.40 -10.00
N PRO A 525 -40.02 -23.08 -11.07
CA PRO A 525 -40.94 -22.49 -12.06
C PRO A 525 -42.28 -22.02 -11.45
N GLU A 526 -42.71 -22.58 -10.32
CA GLU A 526 -44.00 -22.27 -9.68
C GLU A 526 -43.95 -21.13 -8.65
N GLY A 527 -42.80 -20.47 -8.45
CA GLY A 527 -42.69 -19.30 -7.54
C GLY A 527 -42.87 -19.60 -6.04
N ASN A 528 -43.26 -20.83 -5.68
CA ASN A 528 -43.38 -21.29 -4.30
C ASN A 528 -42.04 -21.86 -3.82
N ASN A 529 -41.31 -21.04 -3.06
CA ASN A 529 -40.12 -21.48 -2.33
C ASN A 529 -40.54 -22.37 -1.16
N SER A 530 -40.54 -23.70 -1.33
CA SER A 530 -40.80 -24.66 -0.25
C SER A 530 -39.66 -24.74 0.79
N ALA A 531 -38.52 -24.08 0.54
CA ALA A 531 -37.39 -23.97 1.48
C ALA A 531 -37.15 -22.51 1.93
N PRO A 532 -36.81 -22.24 3.20
CA PRO A 532 -36.53 -20.89 3.68
C PRO A 532 -35.28 -20.34 2.98
N LEU A 533 -35.46 -19.34 2.11
CA LEU A 533 -34.34 -18.64 1.47
C LEU A 533 -33.42 -18.02 2.52
N SER A 534 -32.10 -18.19 2.35
CA SER A 534 -31.07 -17.53 3.17
C SER A 534 -31.23 -16.00 3.14
N HIS A 535 -30.79 -15.32 4.21
CA HIS A 535 -30.88 -13.86 4.32
C HIS A 535 -30.22 -13.14 3.13
N ASP A 536 -29.11 -13.68 2.64
CA ASP A 536 -28.38 -13.13 1.49
C ASP A 536 -29.14 -13.31 0.17
N MET A 537 -29.81 -14.47 -0.03
CA MET A 537 -30.66 -14.71 -1.19
C MET A 537 -31.87 -13.76 -1.20
N LYS A 538 -32.44 -13.47 -0.02
CA LYS A 538 -33.50 -12.46 0.14
C LYS A 538 -33.00 -11.05 -0.13
N ALA A 539 -31.77 -10.71 0.27
CA ALA A 539 -31.16 -9.43 -0.02
C ALA A 539 -30.91 -9.25 -1.54
N ILE A 540 -30.41 -10.29 -2.21
CA ILE A 540 -30.23 -10.30 -3.68
C ILE A 540 -31.57 -10.14 -4.40
N GLN A 541 -32.60 -10.88 -3.98
CA GLN A 541 -33.96 -10.72 -4.54
C GLN A 541 -34.50 -9.30 -4.35
N LYS A 542 -34.27 -8.70 -3.17
CA LYS A 542 -34.68 -7.32 -2.88
C LYS A 542 -33.89 -6.28 -3.70
N GLN A 543 -32.61 -6.52 -3.95
CA GLN A 543 -31.78 -5.63 -4.77
C GLN A 543 -32.16 -5.74 -6.25
N VAL A 544 -32.29 -6.96 -6.78
CA VAL A 544 -32.69 -7.19 -8.19
C VAL A 544 -34.09 -6.63 -8.46
N SER A 545 -35.04 -6.79 -7.54
CA SER A 545 -36.37 -6.19 -7.69
C SER A 545 -36.35 -4.65 -7.63
N ALA A 546 -35.48 -4.05 -6.82
CA ALA A 546 -35.26 -2.60 -6.81
C ALA A 546 -34.62 -2.10 -8.13
N ASP A 547 -33.65 -2.83 -8.66
CA ASP A 547 -32.96 -2.50 -9.90
C ASP A 547 -33.88 -2.68 -11.12
N GLN A 548 -34.67 -3.75 -11.17
CA GLN A 548 -35.72 -3.94 -12.18
C GLN A 548 -36.80 -2.85 -12.11
N LYS A 549 -37.14 -2.37 -10.91
CA LYS A 549 -38.07 -1.24 -10.76
C LYS A 549 -37.48 0.06 -11.35
N LEU A 550 -36.18 0.29 -11.16
CA LEU A 550 -35.49 1.43 -11.75
C LEU A 550 -35.39 1.32 -13.28
N LEU A 551 -35.19 0.10 -13.81
CA LEU A 551 -35.25 -0.16 -15.25
C LEU A 551 -36.67 0.06 -15.81
N ARG A 552 -37.72 -0.40 -15.11
CA ARG A 552 -39.12 -0.09 -15.44
C ARG A 552 -39.38 1.41 -15.52
N GLU A 553 -38.94 2.17 -14.51
CA GLU A 553 -39.10 3.63 -14.51
C GLU A 553 -38.38 4.29 -15.69
N LYS A 554 -37.17 3.83 -16.03
CA LYS A 554 -36.43 4.33 -17.20
C LYS A 554 -37.10 4.00 -18.52
N ILE A 555 -37.59 2.77 -18.70
CA ILE A 555 -38.29 2.36 -19.92
C ILE A 555 -39.63 3.06 -20.05
N LEU A 556 -40.38 3.25 -18.96
CA LEU A 556 -41.60 4.05 -18.92
C LEU A 556 -41.35 5.47 -19.46
N HIS A 557 -40.20 6.05 -19.11
CA HIS A 557 -39.81 7.39 -19.56
C HIS A 557 -39.32 7.43 -21.01
N LEU A 558 -38.74 6.34 -21.53
CA LEU A 558 -38.20 6.28 -22.89
C LEU A 558 -39.26 5.89 -23.93
N SER A 559 -40.07 4.87 -23.63
CA SER A 559 -40.96 4.21 -24.60
C SER A 559 -42.40 4.06 -24.12
N GLY A 560 -42.72 4.54 -22.91
CA GLY A 560 -44.06 4.46 -22.34
C GLY A 560 -44.46 3.04 -21.92
N GLU A 561 -45.76 2.84 -21.67
CA GLU A 561 -46.31 1.54 -21.21
C GLU A 561 -46.01 0.40 -22.19
N ALA A 562 -46.05 0.65 -23.50
CA ALA A 562 -45.73 -0.34 -24.52
C ALA A 562 -44.28 -0.88 -24.43
N GLY A 563 -43.34 -0.09 -23.89
CA GLY A 563 -41.97 -0.57 -23.65
C GLY A 563 -41.86 -1.42 -22.38
N ILE A 564 -42.70 -1.17 -21.38
CA ILE A 564 -42.77 -2.01 -20.18
C ILE A 564 -43.33 -3.37 -20.53
N GLU A 565 -44.41 -3.43 -21.33
CA GLU A 565 -44.99 -4.69 -21.81
C GLU A 565 -43.93 -5.55 -22.51
N ARG A 566 -43.18 -4.97 -23.47
CA ARG A 566 -42.08 -5.68 -24.13
C ARG A 566 -40.98 -6.17 -23.18
N MET A 567 -40.67 -5.41 -22.13
CA MET A 567 -39.71 -5.85 -21.12
C MET A 567 -40.26 -7.02 -20.30
N GLU A 568 -41.53 -6.96 -19.89
CA GLU A 568 -42.16 -7.99 -19.07
C GLU A 568 -42.36 -9.29 -19.85
N ASP A 569 -42.71 -9.18 -21.14
CA ASP A 569 -42.76 -10.31 -22.07
C ASP A 569 -41.35 -10.93 -22.23
N ALA A 570 -40.31 -10.12 -22.45
CA ALA A 570 -38.94 -10.62 -22.58
C ALA A 570 -38.41 -11.28 -21.30
N ILE A 571 -38.72 -10.73 -20.12
CA ILE A 571 -38.37 -11.35 -18.83
C ILE A 571 -39.10 -12.69 -18.67
N SER A 572 -40.38 -12.74 -19.02
CA SER A 572 -41.19 -13.97 -18.97
C SER A 572 -40.65 -15.03 -19.92
N ASP A 573 -40.31 -14.66 -21.16
CA ASP A 573 -39.67 -15.52 -22.14
C ASP A 573 -38.30 -16.03 -21.68
N THR A 574 -37.52 -15.21 -20.96
CA THR A 574 -36.23 -15.68 -20.41
C THR A 574 -36.41 -16.68 -19.27
N ARG A 575 -37.45 -16.51 -18.43
CA ARG A 575 -37.81 -17.46 -17.38
C ARG A 575 -38.23 -18.80 -17.99
N THR A 576 -39.14 -18.80 -18.96
CA THR A 576 -39.62 -20.03 -19.61
C THR A 576 -38.49 -20.77 -20.30
N LYS A 577 -37.69 -20.09 -21.13
CA LYS A 577 -36.54 -20.69 -21.83
C LYS A 577 -35.50 -21.28 -20.87
N TYR A 578 -35.24 -20.64 -19.73
CA TYR A 578 -34.31 -21.15 -18.73
C TYR A 578 -34.83 -22.45 -18.08
N PHE A 579 -36.09 -22.49 -17.68
CA PHE A 579 -36.66 -23.69 -17.04
C PHE A 579 -36.84 -24.84 -18.04
N GLU A 580 -37.26 -24.57 -19.27
CA GLU A 580 -37.30 -25.59 -20.32
C GLU A 580 -35.90 -26.16 -20.64
N ALA A 581 -34.86 -25.32 -20.64
CA ALA A 581 -33.48 -25.79 -20.84
C ALA A 581 -32.99 -26.66 -19.67
N ARG A 582 -33.41 -26.34 -18.44
CA ARG A 582 -33.11 -27.13 -17.24
C ARG A 582 -33.82 -28.50 -17.26
N GLU A 583 -35.05 -28.57 -17.75
CA GLU A 583 -35.81 -29.82 -17.86
C GLU A 583 -35.30 -30.73 -18.99
N ARG A 584 -34.77 -30.16 -20.08
CA ARG A 584 -34.17 -30.90 -21.20
C ARG A 584 -32.80 -31.54 -20.89
N GLY A 585 -32.33 -31.52 -19.63
CA GLY A 585 -31.15 -32.26 -19.18
C GLY A 585 -29.80 -31.76 -19.73
N ASN A 586 -29.76 -30.66 -20.48
CA ASN A 586 -28.54 -30.09 -21.03
C ASN A 586 -28.04 -28.94 -20.16
N MET A 587 -27.18 -29.20 -19.16
CA MET A 587 -26.30 -28.17 -18.61
C MET A 587 -25.00 -28.73 -18.03
N VAL A 588 -23.92 -28.58 -18.81
CA VAL A 588 -22.65 -28.05 -18.29
C VAL A 588 -22.76 -26.53 -18.44
N ILE A 589 -22.71 -25.77 -17.35
CA ILE A 589 -22.56 -24.30 -17.42
C ILE A 589 -21.22 -23.89 -16.79
N THR A 590 -20.31 -23.48 -17.67
CA THR A 590 -19.27 -22.48 -17.42
C THR A 590 -19.90 -21.08 -17.47
N PRO A 591 -19.45 -20.11 -16.65
CA PRO A 591 -19.92 -18.75 -16.74
C PRO A 591 -19.31 -18.08 -17.99
N LEU A 592 -20.13 -17.40 -18.79
CA LEU A 592 -19.77 -16.53 -19.93
C LEU A 592 -19.90 -17.08 -21.37
N THR A 593 -20.95 -17.83 -21.70
CA THR A 593 -21.42 -17.92 -23.11
C THR A 593 -22.78 -17.24 -23.27
N PRO A 594 -22.94 -16.27 -24.19
CA PRO A 594 -24.23 -15.66 -24.46
C PRO A 594 -25.13 -16.68 -25.17
N LEU A 595 -26.27 -17.02 -24.56
CA LEU A 595 -27.39 -17.59 -25.31
C LEU A 595 -27.83 -16.54 -26.33
N MET A 596 -27.45 -16.77 -27.59
CA MET A 596 -27.91 -15.99 -28.74
C MET A 596 -29.42 -16.18 -28.87
N LEU A 597 -30.18 -15.19 -28.40
CA LEU A 597 -31.58 -15.04 -28.73
C LEU A 597 -31.65 -14.58 -30.20
N SER A 598 -31.79 -15.54 -31.11
CA SER A 598 -32.27 -15.26 -32.46
C SER A 598 -33.72 -14.76 -32.38
N PRO A 599 -34.12 -13.76 -33.18
CA PRO A 599 -35.48 -13.23 -33.18
C PRO A 599 -36.41 -14.21 -33.91
N SER A 600 -37.22 -14.96 -33.15
CA SER A 600 -38.35 -15.69 -33.74
C SER A 600 -39.48 -14.70 -34.00
N SER A 601 -39.70 -14.39 -35.27
CA SER A 601 -40.90 -13.72 -35.74
C SER A 601 -42.07 -14.71 -35.68
N ALA A 602 -43.19 -14.30 -35.08
CA ALA A 602 -44.42 -15.07 -35.08
C ALA A 602 -45.07 -15.04 -36.48
N SER A 603 -45.45 -16.23 -36.94
CA SER A 603 -46.12 -16.55 -38.19
C SER A 603 -47.57 -16.04 -38.27
N SER A 604 -47.95 -15.55 -39.45
CA SER A 604 -49.29 -15.75 -40.00
C SER A 604 -49.19 -16.29 -41.44
N SER A 605 -50.18 -17.07 -41.83
CA SER A 605 -50.24 -18.12 -42.86
C SER A 605 -50.24 -17.70 -44.34
N SER A 606 -49.39 -18.39 -45.15
CA SER A 606 -49.55 -19.04 -46.49
C SER A 606 -50.20 -18.32 -47.71
N PRO A 607 -50.02 -18.79 -48.98
CA PRO A 607 -49.03 -19.72 -49.59
C PRO A 607 -48.39 -19.22 -50.93
N GLY A 608 -47.31 -19.86 -51.41
CA GLY A 608 -47.02 -19.93 -52.87
C GLY A 608 -45.55 -19.88 -53.34
N SER A 609 -45.14 -20.97 -54.00
CA SER A 609 -44.07 -21.15 -55.03
C SER A 609 -42.59 -20.83 -54.75
N SER A 610 -41.83 -21.93 -54.61
CA SER A 610 -40.55 -22.29 -55.28
C SER A 610 -39.88 -21.28 -56.22
N GLU A 611 -38.58 -21.01 -56.03
CA GLU A 611 -37.49 -21.45 -56.94
C GLU A 611 -36.08 -21.02 -56.48
N LYS A 612 -35.08 -21.76 -56.97
CA LYS A 612 -33.63 -21.78 -56.64
C LYS A 612 -32.88 -20.49 -57.03
N ALA A 613 -31.73 -20.21 -56.39
CA ALA A 613 -30.41 -20.14 -57.04
C ALA A 613 -29.29 -19.53 -56.14
N ASN A 614 -28.09 -20.09 -56.29
CA ASN A 614 -26.80 -19.67 -55.72
C ASN A 614 -26.34 -18.28 -56.22
N SER A 615 -25.48 -17.59 -55.45
CA SER A 615 -24.14 -17.18 -55.91
C SER A 615 -23.37 -16.29 -54.91
N SER A 616 -22.06 -16.41 -55.04
CA SER A 616 -20.93 -15.84 -54.30
C SER A 616 -20.44 -14.47 -54.81
N SER A 617 -19.78 -13.67 -53.97
CA SER A 617 -18.61 -12.78 -54.24
C SER A 617 -18.39 -11.89 -53.00
N VAL A 618 -17.24 -11.81 -52.30
CA VAL A 618 -15.83 -11.47 -52.60
C VAL A 618 -15.62 -10.00 -53.01
N THR A 619 -14.59 -9.39 -52.40
CA THR A 619 -13.96 -8.06 -52.60
C THR A 619 -14.50 -6.90 -51.73
N SER A 620 -13.71 -5.96 -51.21
CA SER A 620 -12.32 -5.89 -50.73
C SER A 620 -12.09 -4.44 -50.25
N GLN A 621 -11.31 -4.30 -49.17
CA GLN A 621 -10.34 -3.23 -48.89
C GLN A 621 -10.75 -1.73 -48.77
N LYS A 622 -10.37 -1.19 -47.60
CA LYS A 622 -9.54 0.03 -47.34
C LYS A 622 -9.95 1.37 -47.97
N GLN A 623 -9.79 2.55 -47.38
CA GLN A 623 -9.24 3.09 -46.13
C GLN A 623 -9.52 4.61 -46.17
N SER A 624 -9.76 5.23 -45.01
CA SER A 624 -9.25 6.54 -44.54
C SER A 624 -10.18 7.01 -43.41
N SER A 625 -9.77 7.02 -42.14
CA SER A 625 -8.75 7.86 -41.49
C SER A 625 -9.15 9.34 -41.48
N VAL A 626 -9.70 9.82 -40.35
CA VAL A 626 -9.06 10.75 -39.39
C VAL A 626 -10.12 11.28 -38.39
N VAL A 627 -10.08 10.74 -37.17
CA VAL A 627 -10.40 11.33 -35.83
C VAL A 627 -11.85 11.68 -35.42
N ARG A 628 -12.42 10.81 -34.56
CA ARG A 628 -12.82 11.05 -33.15
C ARG A 628 -13.10 9.69 -32.52
N SER A 629 -12.21 9.07 -31.73
CA SER A 629 -11.74 9.55 -30.43
C SER A 629 -12.91 10.13 -29.64
N LEU A 630 -13.55 9.28 -28.83
CA LEU A 630 -14.08 9.61 -27.49
C LEU A 630 -14.84 8.46 -26.80
N PHE A 631 -15.13 7.33 -27.44
CA PHE A 631 -15.65 6.14 -26.74
C PHE A 631 -15.18 4.84 -27.40
N ARG A 632 -13.94 4.43 -27.12
CA ARG A 632 -13.50 3.04 -27.22
C ARG A 632 -12.35 2.79 -26.25
N ASP A 633 -12.68 2.58 -24.98
CA ASP A 633 -11.97 1.58 -24.19
C ASP A 633 -12.79 0.30 -24.30
N GLU A 634 -12.59 -0.42 -25.41
CA GLU A 634 -12.92 -1.84 -25.44
C GLU A 634 -11.95 -2.53 -24.49
N ILE A 635 -12.47 -2.84 -23.31
CA ILE A 635 -11.96 -3.92 -22.47
C ILE A 635 -12.01 -5.18 -23.34
N VAL A 636 -10.88 -5.51 -23.95
CA VAL A 636 -10.56 -6.89 -24.31
C VAL A 636 -10.82 -7.71 -23.04
N PRO A 637 -11.72 -8.71 -23.05
CA PRO A 637 -11.87 -9.63 -21.95
C PRO A 637 -10.63 -10.51 -21.92
N LYS A 638 -9.56 -9.95 -21.37
CA LYS A 638 -8.38 -10.67 -20.96
C LYS A 638 -8.85 -11.53 -19.79
N GLU A 639 -8.64 -12.82 -19.90
CA GLU A 639 -8.76 -13.80 -18.82
C GLU A 639 -7.99 -13.29 -17.59
N VAL A 640 -8.66 -12.55 -16.70
CA VAL A 640 -8.07 -11.95 -15.49
C VAL A 640 -9.00 -12.16 -14.30
N SER A 641 -9.88 -13.18 -14.36
CA SER A 641 -10.69 -13.58 -13.21
C SER A 641 -9.93 -14.49 -12.23
N SER A 642 -8.72 -14.97 -12.57
CA SER A 642 -7.88 -15.72 -11.61
C SER A 642 -6.90 -14.85 -10.82
N SER A 643 -6.56 -13.64 -11.28
CA SER A 643 -5.47 -12.85 -10.67
C SER A 643 -5.92 -11.89 -9.56
N LYS A 644 -7.18 -11.44 -9.54
CA LYS A 644 -7.71 -10.61 -8.43
C LYS A 644 -7.74 -11.37 -7.10
N GLY A 645 -8.12 -12.65 -7.12
CA GLY A 645 -8.12 -13.50 -5.92
C GLY A 645 -6.71 -13.69 -5.34
N ASN A 646 -5.71 -13.88 -6.20
CA ASN A 646 -4.31 -14.05 -5.75
C ASN A 646 -3.73 -12.78 -5.12
N LEU A 647 -4.07 -11.59 -5.65
CA LEU A 647 -3.60 -10.31 -5.11
C LEU A 647 -4.17 -10.02 -3.71
N ASP A 648 -5.44 -10.32 -3.47
CA ASP A 648 -6.08 -10.09 -2.17
C ASP A 648 -5.53 -11.05 -1.10
N VAL A 649 -5.26 -12.31 -1.47
CA VAL A 649 -4.63 -13.30 -0.57
C VAL A 649 -3.18 -12.93 -0.26
N GLU A 650 -2.42 -12.44 -1.25
CA GLU A 650 -1.04 -11.98 -1.05
C GLU A 650 -0.97 -10.77 -0.11
N ASN A 651 -1.86 -9.80 -0.29
CA ASN A 651 -1.96 -8.66 0.61
C ASN A 651 -2.27 -9.08 2.05
N LEU A 652 -3.16 -10.08 2.23
CA LEU A 652 -3.45 -10.64 3.55
C LEU A 652 -2.24 -11.33 4.16
N ARG A 653 -1.48 -12.07 3.36
CA ARG A 653 -0.23 -12.70 3.80
C ARG A 653 0.80 -11.67 4.24
N ILE A 654 1.02 -10.61 3.44
CA ILE A 654 1.94 -9.53 3.78
C ILE A 654 1.53 -8.88 5.12
N VAL A 655 0.28 -8.47 5.27
CA VAL A 655 -0.21 -7.84 6.51
C VAL A 655 -0.04 -8.79 7.70
N ASN A 656 -0.38 -10.07 7.51
CA ASN A 656 -0.24 -11.10 8.54
C ASN A 656 1.22 -11.26 9.01
N GLU A 657 2.21 -11.29 8.09
CA GLU A 657 3.62 -11.41 8.49
C GLU A 657 4.10 -10.19 9.31
N TYR A 658 3.78 -8.96 8.89
CA TYR A 658 4.19 -7.76 9.61
C TYR A 658 3.61 -7.68 11.04
N VAL A 659 2.36 -8.10 11.22
CA VAL A 659 1.71 -8.16 12.53
C VAL A 659 2.41 -9.13 13.49
N HIS A 660 3.00 -10.21 12.97
CA HIS A 660 3.73 -11.20 13.78
C HIS A 660 5.19 -10.80 14.07
N GLY A 661 5.64 -9.64 13.59
CA GLY A 661 6.95 -9.07 13.93
C GLY A 661 8.13 -9.67 13.18
N GLU A 662 7.90 -10.64 12.29
CA GLU A 662 8.93 -11.07 11.34
C GLU A 662 8.94 -10.11 10.15
N PRO A 663 10.06 -9.44 9.84
CA PRO A 663 10.20 -8.81 8.56
C PRO A 663 10.04 -9.90 7.51
N LEU A 664 9.21 -9.68 6.50
CA LEU A 664 9.20 -10.51 5.31
C LEU A 664 10.67 -10.68 4.91
N SER A 665 11.23 -11.89 5.04
CA SER A 665 12.44 -12.19 4.31
C SER A 665 11.98 -12.07 2.88
N TRP A 666 12.28 -10.93 2.26
CA TRP A 666 12.11 -10.71 0.82
C TRP A 666 13.11 -11.57 0.06
N ALA A 667 13.35 -12.80 0.54
CA ALA A 667 13.83 -13.89 -0.25
C ALA A 667 12.86 -13.95 -1.43
N ASP A 668 13.44 -13.73 -2.59
CA ASP A 668 12.76 -13.64 -3.86
C ASP A 668 11.59 -14.61 -3.91
N SER A 669 10.40 -14.07 -4.14
CA SER A 669 9.12 -14.75 -4.17
C SER A 669 8.99 -15.80 -5.30
N SER A 670 10.10 -16.39 -5.74
CA SER A 670 10.17 -17.63 -6.49
C SER A 670 10.38 -18.87 -5.62
N ASN A 671 10.85 -18.77 -4.36
CA ASN A 671 11.41 -19.95 -3.66
C ASN A 671 10.72 -20.39 -2.36
N SER A 672 9.49 -19.96 -2.06
CA SER A 672 8.80 -20.37 -0.81
C SER A 672 7.36 -20.85 -1.02
N ALA A 673 7.20 -21.86 -1.89
CA ALA A 673 6.09 -22.80 -1.84
C ALA A 673 6.48 -24.08 -2.60
N GLY A 674 6.82 -25.14 -1.86
CA GLY A 674 7.08 -26.48 -2.42
C GLY A 674 8.47 -26.63 -3.06
N TYR A 675 9.41 -27.19 -2.30
CA TYR A 675 10.79 -27.50 -2.74
C TYR A 675 10.88 -28.38 -4.00
N TYR A 676 9.80 -29.02 -4.43
CA TYR A 676 9.75 -29.81 -5.68
C TYR A 676 9.08 -29.10 -6.86
N GLN A 677 8.34 -28.02 -6.62
CA GLN A 677 7.62 -27.28 -7.67
C GLN A 677 8.29 -25.95 -8.01
N GLY A 678 9.02 -25.35 -7.07
CA GLY A 678 9.80 -24.13 -7.28
C GLY A 678 10.97 -24.29 -8.25
N ASP A 679 11.77 -25.35 -8.13
CA ASP A 679 12.92 -25.60 -9.02
C ASP A 679 12.47 -25.93 -10.45
N ALA A 680 11.40 -26.73 -10.60
CA ALA A 680 10.80 -27.02 -11.89
C ALA A 680 10.21 -25.75 -12.53
N MET A 681 9.47 -24.92 -11.79
CA MET A 681 8.92 -23.66 -12.30
C MET A 681 10.00 -22.62 -12.59
N ALA A 682 11.08 -22.57 -11.81
CA ALA A 682 12.22 -21.71 -12.08
C ALA A 682 12.93 -22.13 -13.36
N LYS A 683 13.18 -23.43 -13.57
CA LYS A 683 13.74 -23.98 -14.82
C LYS A 683 12.80 -23.77 -16.01
N ILE A 684 11.49 -23.95 -15.84
CA ILE A 684 10.49 -23.66 -16.89
C ILE A 684 10.52 -22.17 -17.23
N LYS A 685 10.58 -21.29 -16.24
CA LYS A 685 10.67 -19.85 -16.45
C LYS A 685 11.96 -19.47 -17.18
N GLU A 686 13.10 -20.01 -16.76
CA GLU A 686 14.40 -19.77 -17.39
C GLU A 686 14.42 -20.25 -18.85
N THR A 687 13.90 -21.45 -19.10
CA THR A 687 13.79 -22.00 -20.46
C THR A 687 12.82 -21.21 -21.34
N MET A 688 11.70 -20.74 -20.80
CA MET A 688 10.78 -19.84 -21.50
C MET A 688 11.41 -18.48 -21.80
N GLU A 689 12.10 -17.87 -20.83
CA GLU A 689 12.80 -16.58 -21.03
C GLU A 689 13.90 -16.72 -22.07
N LYS A 690 14.67 -17.82 -22.01
CA LYS A 690 15.69 -18.13 -23.01
C LYS A 690 15.09 -18.30 -24.40
N ALA A 691 14.05 -19.13 -24.54
CA ALA A 691 13.36 -19.33 -25.82
C ALA A 691 12.77 -18.03 -26.38
N PHE A 692 12.25 -17.16 -25.51
CA PHE A 692 11.76 -15.83 -25.90
C PHE A 692 12.88 -14.95 -26.49
N TRP A 693 14.01 -14.84 -25.79
CA TRP A 693 15.14 -14.02 -26.27
C TRP A 693 15.82 -14.63 -27.50
N ASP A 694 15.90 -15.95 -27.58
CA ASP A 694 16.44 -16.67 -28.75
C ASP A 694 15.54 -16.44 -29.97
N GLY A 695 14.22 -16.48 -29.83
CA GLY A 695 13.27 -16.18 -30.91
C GLY A 695 13.39 -14.74 -31.45
N ILE A 696 13.66 -13.76 -30.57
CA ILE A 696 13.92 -12.37 -30.96
C ILE A 696 15.28 -12.23 -31.68
N ALA A 697 16.29 -12.96 -31.21
CA ALA A 697 17.59 -12.98 -31.85
C ALA A 697 17.57 -13.65 -33.22
N GLU A 698 16.72 -14.67 -33.41
CA GLU A 698 16.53 -15.34 -34.70
C GLU A 698 15.72 -14.50 -35.68
N SER A 699 14.65 -13.81 -35.24
CA SER A 699 13.81 -12.98 -36.11
C SER A 699 14.58 -11.80 -36.72
N MET A 700 15.56 -11.27 -36.01
CA MET A 700 16.43 -10.19 -36.50
C MET A 700 17.64 -10.65 -37.32
N LYS A 701 17.90 -11.97 -37.40
CA LYS A 701 18.96 -12.57 -38.24
C LYS A 701 18.47 -13.00 -39.63
N GLN A 702 17.16 -12.93 -39.89
CA GLN A 702 16.57 -13.32 -41.17
C GLN A 702 16.97 -12.33 -42.29
N ASN A 703 16.93 -12.79 -43.55
CA ASN A 703 17.26 -11.98 -44.73
C ASN A 703 16.37 -10.72 -44.84
N GLU A 704 15.15 -10.77 -44.30
CA GLU A 704 14.31 -9.62 -43.99
C GLU A 704 14.15 -9.50 -42.46
N PRO A 705 14.92 -8.64 -41.77
CA PRO A 705 14.89 -8.56 -40.32
C PRO A 705 13.60 -7.89 -39.82
N ASP A 706 12.88 -8.56 -38.92
CA ASP A 706 11.73 -7.98 -38.24
C ASP A 706 12.16 -7.23 -36.97
N TYR A 707 12.31 -5.91 -37.10
CA TYR A 707 12.65 -5.00 -36.01
C TYR A 707 11.46 -4.58 -35.15
N SER A 708 10.23 -4.97 -35.49
CA SER A 708 9.03 -4.55 -34.75
C SER A 708 9.11 -4.91 -33.27
N ARG A 709 9.64 -6.09 -32.95
CA ARG A 709 9.79 -6.58 -31.58
C ARG A 709 10.85 -5.82 -30.78
N ALA A 710 11.93 -5.35 -31.40
CA ALA A 710 12.94 -4.52 -30.74
C ALA A 710 12.40 -3.12 -30.41
N VAL A 711 11.57 -2.55 -31.30
CA VAL A 711 10.84 -1.29 -31.05
C VAL A 711 9.85 -1.46 -29.90
N GLU A 712 9.15 -2.59 -29.83
CA GLU A 712 8.27 -2.92 -28.70
C GLU A 712 9.01 -3.05 -27.37
N LEU A 713 10.16 -3.73 -27.34
CA LEU A 713 10.98 -3.83 -26.12
C LEU A 713 11.50 -2.46 -25.67
N THR A 714 11.89 -1.60 -26.62
CA THR A 714 12.33 -0.23 -26.32
C THR A 714 11.17 0.62 -25.78
N ARG A 715 9.95 0.39 -26.29
CA ARG A 715 8.71 0.94 -25.72
C ARG A 715 8.49 0.45 -24.29
N GLU A 716 8.67 -0.84 -24.01
CA GLU A 716 8.57 -1.39 -22.65
C GLU A 716 9.61 -0.79 -21.69
N VAL A 717 10.84 -0.57 -22.15
CA VAL A 717 11.89 0.13 -21.39
C VAL A 717 11.45 1.56 -21.06
N ARG A 718 11.04 2.33 -22.07
CA ARG A 718 10.58 3.72 -21.91
C ARG A 718 9.40 3.80 -20.94
N ASP A 719 8.36 3.00 -21.18
CA ASP A 719 7.14 3.02 -20.39
C ASP A 719 7.41 2.50 -18.96
N GLY A 720 8.30 1.53 -18.81
CA GLY A 720 8.76 1.00 -17.53
C GLY A 720 9.48 2.05 -16.68
N ILE A 721 10.38 2.84 -17.28
CA ILE A 721 11.07 3.95 -16.60
C ILE A 721 10.08 5.08 -16.29
N CYS A 722 9.23 5.46 -17.25
CA CYS A 722 8.19 6.49 -17.06
C CYS A 722 7.18 6.15 -15.95
N ALA A 723 6.86 4.87 -15.75
CA ALA A 723 5.99 4.42 -14.66
C ALA A 723 6.58 4.68 -13.27
N MET A 724 7.91 4.64 -13.15
CA MET A 724 8.63 4.87 -11.89
C MET A 724 9.06 6.33 -11.72
N ALA A 725 9.21 7.06 -12.83
CA ALA A 725 9.72 8.43 -12.83
C ALA A 725 8.67 9.49 -12.42
N PRO A 726 9.12 10.60 -11.78
CA PRO A 726 8.29 11.78 -11.56
C PRO A 726 7.74 12.36 -12.87
N HIS A 727 6.58 13.02 -12.82
CA HIS A 727 5.93 13.59 -14.02
C HIS A 727 6.82 14.57 -14.79
N SER A 728 7.72 15.30 -14.11
CA SER A 728 8.66 16.24 -14.72
C SER A 728 9.70 15.58 -15.62
N TRP A 729 10.04 14.31 -15.40
CA TRP A 729 11.06 13.60 -16.19
C TRP A 729 10.47 12.83 -17.37
N ARG A 730 9.15 12.63 -17.41
CA ARG A 730 8.51 11.79 -18.44
C ARG A 730 8.68 12.36 -19.85
N THR A 731 8.67 13.68 -20.00
CA THR A 731 8.93 14.34 -21.29
C THR A 731 10.37 14.14 -21.74
N GLU A 732 11.34 14.40 -20.85
CA GLU A 732 12.77 14.17 -21.13
C GLU A 732 13.07 12.70 -21.49
N ILE A 733 12.46 11.74 -20.78
CA ILE A 733 12.62 10.30 -21.06
C ILE A 733 11.99 9.91 -22.40
N THR A 734 10.83 10.49 -22.76
CA THR A 734 10.14 10.19 -24.02
C THR A 734 10.87 10.77 -25.22
N GLU A 735 11.47 11.96 -25.07
CA GLU A 735 12.32 12.58 -26.09
C GLU A 735 13.65 11.85 -26.27
N ALA A 736 14.26 11.37 -25.18
CA ALA A 736 15.51 10.61 -25.25
C ALA A 736 15.34 9.16 -25.76
N LEU A 737 14.15 8.57 -25.59
CA LEU A 737 13.77 7.24 -26.06
C LEU A 737 12.67 7.33 -27.13
N ASP A 738 12.92 8.13 -28.16
CA ASP A 738 11.98 8.32 -29.27
C ASP A 738 11.89 7.06 -30.15
N LEU A 739 10.68 6.49 -30.22
CA LEU A 739 10.40 5.26 -30.96
C LEU A 739 10.40 5.47 -32.47
N GLU A 740 10.05 6.67 -32.96
CA GLU A 740 10.02 6.97 -34.39
C GLU A 740 11.44 7.09 -34.92
N ILE A 741 12.32 7.79 -34.19
CA ILE A 741 13.74 7.89 -34.53
C ILE A 741 14.41 6.52 -34.42
N PHE A 742 14.13 5.75 -33.36
CA PHE A 742 14.66 4.41 -33.20
C PHE A 742 14.24 3.44 -34.33
N ALA A 743 12.96 3.46 -34.71
CA ALA A 743 12.47 2.65 -35.83
C ALA A 743 13.14 3.07 -37.15
N GLN A 744 13.27 4.36 -37.42
CA GLN A 744 13.96 4.87 -38.61
C GLN A 744 15.42 4.40 -38.68
N VAL A 745 16.15 4.42 -37.55
CA VAL A 745 17.54 3.96 -37.47
C VAL A 745 17.62 2.45 -37.77
N LEU A 746 16.71 1.63 -37.23
CA LEU A 746 16.69 0.19 -37.48
C LEU A 746 16.33 -0.16 -38.94
N TYR A 747 15.33 0.50 -39.53
CA TYR A 747 14.91 0.24 -40.92
C TYR A 747 15.85 0.85 -41.97
N SER A 748 16.79 1.71 -41.58
CA SER A 748 17.78 2.30 -42.49
C SER A 748 18.84 1.31 -43.00
N GLY A 749 18.89 0.09 -42.44
CA GLY A 749 19.88 -0.94 -42.78
C GLY A 749 21.31 -0.64 -42.33
N LYS A 750 21.54 0.52 -41.69
CA LYS A 750 22.80 0.92 -41.05
C LYS A 750 22.57 1.05 -39.55
N LEU A 751 22.81 -0.04 -38.81
CA LEU A 751 22.77 -0.03 -37.35
C LEU A 751 23.85 0.93 -36.81
N ASP A 752 23.45 2.15 -36.47
CA ASP A 752 24.30 3.14 -35.80
C ASP A 752 24.55 2.70 -34.35
N THR A 753 25.71 2.10 -34.13
CA THR A 753 26.14 1.59 -32.82
C THR A 753 26.24 2.69 -31.76
N ASP A 754 26.55 3.92 -32.18
CA ASP A 754 26.73 5.05 -31.26
C ASP A 754 25.37 5.57 -30.80
N TYR A 755 24.36 5.59 -31.68
CA TYR A 755 22.99 5.93 -31.32
C TYR A 755 22.36 4.89 -30.38
N LEU A 756 22.55 3.60 -30.66
CA LEU A 756 22.08 2.52 -29.78
C LEU A 756 22.75 2.57 -28.40
N GLY A 757 24.06 2.85 -28.36
CA GLY A 757 24.81 3.05 -27.13
C GLY A 757 24.24 4.19 -26.29
N LYS A 758 23.92 5.34 -26.92
CA LYS A 758 23.32 6.50 -26.24
C LYS A 758 21.94 6.21 -25.65
N ILE A 759 21.11 5.44 -26.36
CA ILE A 759 19.78 5.02 -25.87
C ILE A 759 19.92 4.17 -24.61
N LEU A 760 20.78 3.15 -24.66
CA LEU A 760 21.02 2.26 -23.52
C LEU A 760 21.66 3.02 -22.35
N GLU A 761 22.62 3.90 -22.60
CA GLU A 761 23.24 4.74 -21.59
C GLU A 761 22.22 5.68 -20.94
N CYS A 762 21.34 6.31 -21.71
CA CYS A 762 20.28 7.15 -21.18
C CYS A 762 19.31 6.37 -20.27
N ALA A 763 18.90 5.16 -20.69
CA ALA A 763 18.06 4.28 -19.87
C ALA A 763 18.77 3.88 -18.56
N LEU A 764 20.06 3.58 -18.61
CA LEU A 764 20.83 3.15 -17.44
C LEU A 764 21.15 4.30 -16.47
N VAL A 765 21.45 5.48 -17.00
CA VAL A 765 21.66 6.71 -16.19
C VAL A 765 20.36 7.14 -15.52
N THR A 766 19.22 7.06 -16.22
CA THR A 766 17.91 7.38 -15.62
C THR A 766 17.51 6.36 -14.55
N LEU A 767 17.77 5.07 -14.76
CA LEU A 767 17.59 4.04 -13.73
C LEU A 767 18.45 4.30 -12.48
N ARG A 768 19.71 4.71 -12.67
CA ARG A 768 20.59 5.09 -11.56
C ARG A 768 20.05 6.28 -10.77
N LYS A 769 19.51 7.30 -11.43
CA LYS A 769 18.89 8.45 -10.78
C LYS A 769 17.63 8.10 -9.96
N LEU A 770 16.93 7.03 -10.34
CA LEU A 770 15.72 6.55 -9.66
C LEU A 770 16.02 5.57 -8.51
N ALA A 771 17.24 5.03 -8.44
CA ALA A 771 17.66 4.10 -7.39
C ALA A 771 17.92 4.79 -6.05
N ALA A 772 17.82 4.04 -4.95
CA ALA A 772 18.24 4.50 -3.63
C ALA A 772 19.78 4.59 -3.55
N SER A 773 20.31 5.54 -2.76
CA SER A 773 21.76 5.76 -2.65
C SER A 773 22.55 4.52 -2.20
N ALA A 774 21.93 3.63 -1.40
CA ALA A 774 22.55 2.37 -0.98
C ALA A 774 22.69 1.32 -2.10
N TYR A 775 21.84 1.39 -3.13
CA TYR A 775 21.86 0.48 -4.28
C TYR A 775 22.61 1.07 -5.49
N GLU A 776 22.89 2.38 -5.46
CA GLU A 776 23.55 3.10 -6.54
C GLU A 776 24.96 2.54 -6.84
N ASP A 777 25.73 2.20 -5.81
CA ASP A 777 27.08 1.65 -5.94
C ASP A 777 27.10 0.24 -6.53
N GLU A 778 26.13 -0.60 -6.14
CA GLU A 778 25.98 -1.96 -6.68
C GLU A 778 25.52 -1.92 -8.14
N LEU A 779 24.52 -1.09 -8.44
CA LEU A 779 24.02 -0.86 -9.79
C LEU A 779 25.12 -0.30 -10.71
N LYS A 780 25.95 0.62 -10.20
CA LYS A 780 27.08 1.18 -10.95
C LYS A 780 28.11 0.10 -11.30
N LYS A 781 28.44 -0.80 -10.37
CA LYS A 781 29.34 -1.93 -10.64
C LYS A 781 28.76 -2.88 -11.69
N LYS A 782 27.48 -3.26 -11.56
CA LYS A 782 26.76 -4.10 -12.55
C LYS A 782 26.73 -3.44 -13.93
N HIS A 783 26.45 -2.14 -13.98
CA HIS A 783 26.44 -1.37 -15.22
C HIS A 783 27.83 -1.30 -15.88
N GLN A 784 28.89 -1.02 -15.11
CA GLN A 784 30.26 -1.01 -15.63
C GLN A 784 30.70 -2.38 -16.16
N GLN A 785 30.36 -3.45 -15.44
CA GLN A 785 30.63 -4.82 -15.87
C GLN A 785 29.85 -5.15 -17.16
N PHE A 786 28.58 -4.79 -17.23
CA PHE A 786 27.76 -5.00 -18.42
C PHE A 786 28.25 -4.24 -19.65
N ILE A 787 28.67 -2.98 -19.51
CA ILE A 787 29.25 -2.20 -20.62
C ILE A 787 30.56 -2.84 -21.12
N LYS A 788 31.36 -3.41 -20.22
CA LYS A 788 32.56 -4.17 -20.58
C LYS A 788 32.20 -5.44 -21.35
N ASP A 789 31.22 -6.22 -20.87
CA ASP A 789 30.74 -7.43 -21.54
C ASP A 789 30.12 -7.12 -22.92
N LEU A 790 29.42 -5.99 -23.05
CA LEU A 790 28.91 -5.48 -24.32
C LEU A 790 30.04 -5.13 -25.28
N ALA A 791 31.06 -4.42 -24.81
CA ALA A 791 32.22 -4.07 -25.63
C ALA A 791 32.98 -5.32 -26.11
N GLU A 792 33.15 -6.32 -25.25
CA GLU A 792 33.76 -7.61 -25.60
C GLU A 792 32.92 -8.39 -26.62
N THR A 793 31.59 -8.40 -26.49
CA THR A 793 30.70 -9.05 -27.47
C THR A 793 30.66 -8.35 -28.83
N CYS A 794 30.84 -7.04 -28.87
CA CYS A 794 31.00 -6.29 -30.11
C CYS A 794 32.38 -6.55 -30.77
N GLN A 795 33.44 -6.73 -29.98
CA GLN A 795 34.81 -6.98 -30.47
C GLN A 795 35.04 -8.42 -30.94
N ALA A 796 34.36 -9.42 -30.36
CA ALA A 796 34.57 -10.84 -30.69
C ALA A 796 34.09 -11.25 -32.10
N SER A 797 33.46 -10.35 -32.85
CA SER A 797 32.75 -10.67 -34.10
C SER A 797 32.85 -9.53 -35.12
N VAL A 798 34.06 -9.05 -35.36
CA VAL A 798 34.36 -8.03 -36.37
C VAL A 798 33.97 -8.57 -37.75
N GLY A 799 32.81 -8.14 -38.29
CA GLY A 799 32.44 -8.36 -39.69
C GLY A 799 31.04 -8.90 -39.98
N SER A 800 30.21 -9.25 -38.98
CA SER A 800 28.84 -9.75 -39.23
C SER A 800 27.78 -8.83 -38.63
N GLN A 801 26.77 -8.42 -39.43
CA GLN A 801 25.59 -7.66 -38.95
C GLN A 801 24.89 -8.34 -37.76
N ASN A 802 25.09 -9.66 -37.61
CA ASN A 802 24.54 -10.46 -36.52
C ASN A 802 25.07 -10.07 -35.13
N SER A 803 26.27 -9.49 -35.03
CA SER A 803 26.86 -9.14 -33.73
C SER A 803 26.25 -7.92 -33.09
N GLN A 804 25.92 -6.91 -33.90
CA GLN A 804 25.31 -5.66 -33.46
C GLN A 804 23.87 -5.90 -32.96
N VAL A 805 23.14 -6.81 -33.63
CA VAL A 805 21.81 -7.27 -33.21
C VAL A 805 21.88 -8.00 -31.86
N ILE A 806 22.86 -8.90 -31.68
CA ILE A 806 23.04 -9.62 -30.41
C ILE A 806 23.38 -8.65 -29.27
N ALA A 807 24.24 -7.66 -29.52
CA ALA A 807 24.57 -6.62 -28.55
C ALA A 807 23.34 -5.79 -28.15
N LEU A 808 22.50 -5.38 -29.12
CA LEU A 808 21.26 -4.65 -28.84
C LEU A 808 20.29 -5.46 -27.97
N ILE A 809 20.09 -6.74 -28.27
CA ILE A 809 19.20 -7.63 -27.51
C ILE A 809 19.71 -7.81 -26.08
N LYS A 810 21.02 -8.04 -25.91
CA LYS A 810 21.66 -8.10 -24.59
C LYS A 810 21.49 -6.79 -23.82
N GLY A 811 21.65 -5.66 -24.51
CA GLY A 811 21.37 -4.30 -24.01
C GLY A 811 19.97 -4.16 -23.43
N LEU A 812 18.95 -4.43 -24.25
CA LEU A 812 17.55 -4.31 -23.86
C LEU A 812 17.16 -5.29 -22.75
N ARG A 813 17.65 -6.53 -22.81
CA ARG A 813 17.45 -7.53 -21.75
C ARG A 813 17.97 -7.03 -20.40
N PHE A 814 19.21 -6.55 -20.37
CA PHE A 814 19.82 -6.03 -19.15
C PHE A 814 19.03 -4.85 -18.57
N VAL A 815 18.65 -3.88 -19.41
CA VAL A 815 17.87 -2.72 -18.96
C VAL A 815 16.50 -3.14 -18.39
N LEU A 816 15.82 -4.10 -19.02
CA LEU A 816 14.54 -4.62 -18.52
C LEU A 816 14.70 -5.38 -17.20
N GLU A 817 15.75 -6.18 -17.05
CA GLU A 817 16.10 -6.83 -15.77
C GLU A 817 16.35 -5.78 -14.68
N GLN A 818 17.12 -4.73 -14.97
CA GLN A 818 17.37 -3.63 -14.01
C GLN A 818 16.08 -2.85 -13.67
N ILE A 819 15.16 -2.67 -14.62
CA ILE A 819 13.83 -2.09 -14.34
C ILE A 819 13.05 -2.97 -13.36
N GLN A 820 13.08 -4.30 -13.51
CA GLN A 820 12.37 -5.22 -12.61
C GLN A 820 12.98 -5.23 -11.20
N ASP A 821 14.31 -5.22 -11.10
CA ASP A 821 15.02 -5.12 -9.83
C ASP A 821 14.68 -3.80 -9.12
N LEU A 822 14.70 -2.68 -9.86
CA LEU A 822 14.33 -1.38 -9.31
C LEU A 822 12.85 -1.34 -8.88
N LYS A 823 11.92 -1.93 -9.64
CA LYS A 823 10.51 -2.06 -9.23
C LYS A 823 10.39 -2.83 -7.91
N ARG A 824 11.18 -3.90 -7.73
CA ARG A 824 11.21 -4.69 -6.49
C ARG A 824 11.77 -3.89 -5.31
N GLU A 825 12.79 -3.08 -5.54
CA GLU A 825 13.32 -2.19 -4.50
C GLU A 825 12.34 -1.07 -4.13
N ILE A 826 11.66 -0.46 -5.12
CA ILE A 826 10.62 0.54 -4.87
C ILE A 826 9.46 -0.08 -4.10
N SER A 827 9.04 -1.30 -4.42
CA SER A 827 7.96 -1.98 -3.68
C SER A 827 8.38 -2.30 -2.24
N LYS A 828 9.59 -2.84 -2.03
CA LYS A 828 10.18 -3.03 -0.69
C LYS A 828 10.21 -1.71 0.10
N ALA A 829 10.66 -0.63 -0.51
CA ALA A 829 10.73 0.69 0.12
C ALA A 829 9.33 1.23 0.48
N ARG A 830 8.36 1.13 -0.43
CA ARG A 830 6.96 1.52 -0.16
C ARG A 830 6.36 0.72 0.98
N ILE A 831 6.62 -0.59 1.06
CA ILE A 831 6.09 -1.43 2.13
C ILE A 831 6.78 -1.12 3.47
N ARG A 832 8.08 -0.84 3.48
CA ARG A 832 8.79 -0.32 4.67
C ARG A 832 8.22 1.03 5.13
N MET A 833 7.81 1.91 4.21
CA MET A 833 7.12 3.15 4.58
C MET A 833 5.75 2.91 5.24
N LEU A 834 5.09 1.79 4.89
CA LEU A 834 3.81 1.38 5.46
C LEU A 834 3.97 0.56 6.75
N GLU A 835 5.19 0.13 7.11
CA GLU A 835 5.46 -0.74 8.27
C GLU A 835 4.79 -0.29 9.57
N PRO A 836 4.77 1.02 9.96
CA PRO A 836 4.08 1.45 11.19
C PRO A 836 2.57 1.18 11.15
N LEU A 837 1.94 1.28 9.97
CA LEU A 837 0.52 0.98 9.78
C LEU A 837 0.28 -0.54 9.74
N LEU A 838 1.23 -1.29 9.15
CA LEU A 838 1.17 -2.75 9.05
C LEU A 838 1.40 -3.46 10.39
N LYS A 839 2.07 -2.81 11.35
CA LYS A 839 2.23 -3.28 12.74
C LYS A 839 1.17 -2.75 13.70
N GLY A 840 0.41 -1.74 13.29
CA GLY A 840 -0.59 -1.05 14.10
C GLY A 840 -1.93 -1.78 14.21
N PRO A 841 -2.89 -1.24 14.98
CA PRO A 841 -4.22 -1.82 15.16
C PRO A 841 -5.04 -1.88 13.87
N GLU A 842 -4.77 -1.00 12.90
CA GLU A 842 -5.39 -1.00 11.58
C GLU A 842 -5.12 -2.29 10.81
N ALA A 843 -3.93 -2.88 10.96
CA ALA A 843 -3.58 -4.15 10.33
C ALA A 843 -4.40 -5.32 10.89
N LEU A 844 -4.56 -5.38 12.22
CA LEU A 844 -5.40 -6.36 12.89
C LEU A 844 -6.87 -6.21 12.49
N TYR A 845 -7.37 -4.97 12.37
CA TYR A 845 -8.70 -4.69 11.87
C TYR A 845 -8.88 -5.13 10.41
N TYR A 846 -7.87 -4.89 9.56
CA TYR A 846 -7.88 -5.33 8.17
C TYR A 846 -7.99 -6.86 8.05
N LEU A 847 -7.18 -7.60 8.81
CA LEU A 847 -7.24 -9.07 8.87
C LEU A 847 -8.62 -9.55 9.35
N GLY A 848 -9.15 -8.93 10.41
CA GLY A 848 -10.48 -9.27 10.93
C GLY A 848 -11.58 -9.01 9.91
N LYS A 849 -11.54 -7.87 9.23
CA LYS A 849 -12.52 -7.51 8.18
C LYS A 849 -12.44 -8.46 6.98
N ALA A 850 -11.23 -8.81 6.53
CA ALA A 850 -11.08 -9.78 5.46
C ALA A 850 -11.63 -11.15 5.85
N PHE A 851 -11.37 -11.59 7.09
CA PHE A 851 -11.93 -12.82 7.62
C PHE A 851 -13.46 -12.79 7.70
N THR A 852 -14.07 -11.68 8.15
CA THR A 852 -15.55 -11.50 8.10
C THR A 852 -16.11 -11.57 6.68
N THR A 853 -15.35 -11.10 5.69
CA THR A 853 -15.77 -11.09 4.30
C THR A 853 -15.75 -12.49 3.71
N HIS A 854 -14.77 -13.32 4.11
CA HIS A 854 -14.61 -14.68 3.61
C HIS A 854 -15.52 -15.70 4.33
N TYR A 855 -15.65 -15.61 5.66
CA TYR A 855 -16.38 -16.59 6.48
C TYR A 855 -17.70 -16.06 7.06
N GLY A 856 -18.07 -14.81 6.79
CA GLY A 856 -19.31 -14.19 7.28
C GLY A 856 -19.23 -13.69 8.71
N GLN A 857 -20.39 -13.34 9.28
CA GLN A 857 -20.50 -12.80 10.64
C GLN A 857 -20.19 -13.89 11.70
N PRO A 858 -19.70 -13.51 12.90
CA PRO A 858 -19.36 -14.47 13.96
C PRO A 858 -20.49 -15.43 14.39
N LEU A 859 -21.75 -15.08 14.14
CA LEU A 859 -22.91 -15.93 14.44
C LEU A 859 -22.93 -17.22 13.60
N ASN A 860 -22.34 -17.19 12.41
CA ASN A 860 -22.27 -18.34 11.50
C ASN A 860 -21.06 -19.26 11.80
N ALA A 861 -20.31 -19.01 12.88
CA ALA A 861 -19.05 -19.70 13.15
C ALA A 861 -19.20 -21.23 13.22
N GLN A 862 -20.32 -21.75 13.74
CA GLN A 862 -20.56 -23.18 13.88
C GLN A 862 -20.64 -23.92 12.53
N SER A 863 -21.21 -23.29 11.50
CA SER A 863 -21.32 -23.88 10.16
C SER A 863 -20.14 -23.53 9.26
N ALA A 864 -19.51 -22.36 9.47
CA ALA A 864 -18.43 -21.87 8.62
C ALA A 864 -17.03 -22.36 9.03
N LEU A 865 -16.81 -22.77 10.29
CA LEU A 865 -15.49 -23.11 10.85
C LEU A 865 -15.44 -24.49 11.54
N PRO A 866 -15.72 -25.59 10.82
CA PRO A 866 -15.76 -26.93 11.41
C PRO A 866 -14.40 -27.42 11.95
N LEU A 867 -13.28 -27.16 11.26
CA LEU A 867 -11.96 -27.62 11.72
C LEU A 867 -11.52 -26.84 12.96
N THR A 868 -11.80 -25.54 13.00
CA THR A 868 -11.56 -24.69 14.16
C THR A 868 -12.39 -25.14 15.37
N LYS A 869 -13.66 -25.52 15.17
CA LYS A 869 -14.51 -26.08 16.25
C LYS A 869 -13.87 -27.36 16.82
N ASN A 870 -13.53 -28.31 15.96
CA ASN A 870 -12.94 -29.59 16.38
C ASN A 870 -11.61 -29.40 17.10
N TRP A 871 -10.77 -28.49 16.61
CA TRP A 871 -9.49 -28.15 17.22
C TRP A 871 -9.64 -27.53 18.62
N LEU A 872 -10.56 -26.57 18.80
CA LEU A 872 -10.84 -25.98 20.12
C LEU A 872 -11.44 -27.01 21.08
N PHE A 873 -12.33 -27.88 20.61
CA PHE A 873 -12.92 -28.95 21.41
C PHE A 873 -11.86 -29.94 21.92
N ALA A 874 -10.97 -30.41 21.05
CA ALA A 874 -9.84 -31.26 21.43
C ALA A 874 -8.89 -30.57 22.43
N SER A 875 -8.78 -29.24 22.34
CA SER A 875 -7.97 -28.43 23.26
C SER A 875 -8.66 -28.21 24.61
N ARG A 876 -9.99 -28.22 24.66
CA ARG A 876 -10.80 -28.12 25.89
C ARG A 876 -10.58 -29.33 26.79
N GLN A 877 -10.41 -30.51 26.21
CA GLN A 877 -10.11 -31.73 26.95
C GLN A 877 -8.74 -31.64 27.64
N GLY A 878 -8.74 -31.64 28.98
CA GLY A 878 -7.54 -31.52 29.81
C GLY A 878 -7.04 -30.09 30.07
N LYS A 879 -7.76 -29.05 29.61
CA LYS A 879 -7.34 -27.64 29.78
C LYS A 879 -7.16 -27.26 31.25
N ASP A 880 -8.13 -27.62 32.09
CA ASP A 880 -8.14 -27.22 33.50
C ASP A 880 -7.06 -27.94 34.31
N GLU A 881 -6.75 -29.19 33.94
CA GLU A 881 -5.64 -29.95 34.51
C GLU A 881 -4.29 -29.33 34.14
N GLU A 882 -4.05 -29.07 32.85
CA GLU A 882 -2.80 -28.44 32.38
C GLU A 882 -2.60 -27.04 32.97
N TRP A 883 -3.68 -26.26 33.11
CA TRP A 883 -3.62 -24.95 33.74
C TRP A 883 -3.35 -25.04 35.25
N LYS A 884 -3.97 -26.00 35.94
CA LYS A 884 -3.73 -26.25 37.37
C LYS A 884 -2.29 -26.69 37.62
N GLU A 885 -1.76 -27.61 36.81
CA GLU A 885 -0.35 -28.01 36.86
C GLU A 885 0.59 -26.82 36.65
N HIS A 886 0.32 -25.97 35.66
CA HIS A 886 1.12 -24.78 35.41
C HIS A 886 1.10 -23.82 36.61
N ARG A 887 -0.07 -23.54 37.21
CA ARG A 887 -0.17 -22.70 38.40
C ARG A 887 0.53 -23.30 39.61
N ASN A 888 0.47 -24.62 39.79
CA ASN A 888 1.19 -25.30 40.87
C ASN A 888 2.72 -25.12 40.70
N LEU A 889 3.24 -25.33 39.49
CA LEU A 889 4.68 -25.14 39.19
C LEU A 889 5.11 -23.68 39.38
N LEU A 890 4.29 -22.71 38.95
CA LEU A 890 4.57 -21.28 39.15
C LEU A 890 4.54 -20.89 40.64
N SER A 891 3.66 -21.51 41.43
CA SER A 891 3.60 -21.32 42.88
C SER A 891 4.82 -21.95 43.58
N GLU A 892 5.29 -23.11 43.13
CA GLU A 892 6.53 -23.73 43.63
C GLU A 892 7.77 -22.91 43.30
N LEU A 893 7.82 -22.31 42.10
CA LEU A 893 8.90 -21.42 41.68
C LEU A 893 8.93 -20.14 42.54
N THR A 894 7.76 -19.53 42.78
CA THR A 894 7.65 -18.32 43.63
C THR A 894 8.07 -18.61 45.07
N LYS A 895 7.75 -19.80 45.60
CA LYS A 895 8.20 -20.26 46.92
C LYS A 895 9.73 -20.47 47.02
N LYS A 896 10.42 -20.69 45.90
CA LYS A 896 11.90 -20.80 45.87
C LYS A 896 12.58 -19.43 45.92
N ASP A 897 11.96 -18.38 45.39
CA ASP A 897 12.51 -17.01 45.44
C ASP A 897 12.42 -16.41 46.86
N ASP A 898 11.41 -16.80 47.65
CA ASP A 898 11.21 -16.30 49.03
C ASP A 898 12.02 -17.06 50.11
N LYS A 899 12.66 -18.19 49.78
CA LYS A 899 13.43 -19.00 50.74
C LYS A 899 14.84 -19.26 50.23
N SER A 900 15.78 -18.42 50.64
CA SER A 900 17.21 -18.67 50.52
C SER A 900 17.67 -19.77 51.50
N SER A 901 17.44 -21.03 51.18
CA SER A 901 18.33 -22.16 51.55
C SER A 901 18.03 -23.40 50.71
N PRO A 902 19.06 -24.20 50.33
CA PRO A 902 18.91 -25.27 49.36
C PRO A 902 18.55 -26.57 50.09
N ASN A 903 17.40 -27.18 49.78
CA ASN A 903 17.24 -28.63 49.70
C ASN A 903 15.79 -29.01 49.31
N TYR A 904 15.67 -30.21 48.74
CA TYR A 904 14.47 -30.93 48.31
C TYR A 904 14.06 -30.77 46.83
N LEU A 905 14.66 -31.63 46.01
CA LEU A 905 14.14 -32.13 44.73
C LEU A 905 13.11 -33.25 45.01
N PRO A 906 11.98 -33.35 44.28
CA PRO A 906 11.25 -34.60 44.17
C PRO A 906 11.96 -35.51 43.14
N SER A 907 12.29 -36.71 43.60
CA SER A 907 12.95 -37.79 42.87
C SER A 907 12.01 -38.49 41.89
N THR A 908 12.18 -38.28 40.59
CA THR A 908 11.87 -39.27 39.54
C THR A 908 12.78 -39.09 38.31
N THR A 909 14.08 -38.90 38.52
CA THR A 909 15.09 -39.06 37.46
C THR A 909 15.55 -40.51 37.45
N LEU A 910 15.53 -41.14 36.27
CA LEU A 910 16.22 -42.40 36.03
C LEU A 910 17.66 -42.26 36.53
N ARG A 911 18.05 -43.22 37.36
CA ARG A 911 19.26 -43.21 38.16
C ARG A 911 20.48 -43.40 37.26
N THR A 912 21.26 -42.35 37.05
CA THR A 912 22.72 -42.40 36.91
C THR A 912 23.28 -41.25 37.74
N GLY A 913 24.08 -41.59 38.76
CA GLY A 913 24.52 -40.67 39.81
C GLY A 913 25.42 -39.53 39.31
N GLY A 914 25.38 -38.41 40.04
CA GLY A 914 26.25 -37.25 39.84
C GLY A 914 25.53 -35.93 40.16
N SER A 915 25.93 -35.29 41.26
CA SER A 915 25.34 -34.07 41.83
C SER A 915 25.99 -32.79 41.28
N SER A 916 25.19 -31.71 41.24
CA SER A 916 25.54 -30.28 41.22
C SER A 916 26.16 -29.68 39.95
N LEU A 917 25.36 -28.90 39.20
CA LEU A 917 25.83 -27.93 38.21
C LEU A 917 25.90 -26.53 38.85
N VAL A 918 27.10 -25.96 38.81
CA VAL A 918 27.44 -24.61 39.29
C VAL A 918 26.87 -23.54 38.34
N LYS A 919 26.18 -22.55 38.91
CA LYS A 919 25.71 -21.33 38.23
C LYS A 919 26.90 -20.52 37.69
N LEU A 920 26.94 -20.26 36.39
CA LEU A 920 27.72 -19.16 35.81
C LEU A 920 26.81 -17.94 35.64
N THR A 921 26.93 -16.99 36.56
CA THR A 921 26.38 -15.63 36.44
C THR A 921 27.19 -14.83 35.42
N THR A 922 26.57 -14.47 34.30
CA THR A 922 27.04 -13.33 33.48
C THR A 922 26.18 -12.13 33.84
N GLY A 923 26.81 -11.12 34.44
CA GLY A 923 26.16 -9.93 34.95
C GLY A 923 25.70 -8.97 33.85
N CYS A 924 24.49 -8.44 34.02
CA CYS A 924 24.08 -7.15 33.50
C CYS A 924 23.35 -6.42 34.63
N GLN A 925 24.04 -5.44 35.24
CA GLN A 925 23.37 -4.41 36.04
C GLN A 925 22.72 -3.41 35.07
N ALA A 926 21.44 -3.14 35.28
CA ALA A 926 20.81 -1.89 34.89
C ALA A 926 19.67 -1.60 35.87
N ASP A 927 19.72 -0.40 36.42
CA ASP A 927 19.00 0.14 37.57
C ASP A 927 17.48 -0.08 37.59
N GLU A 928 16.99 -0.35 38.81
CA GLU A 928 15.59 -0.24 39.22
C GLU A 928 15.11 1.21 39.13
N VAL A 929 14.02 1.43 38.39
CA VAL A 929 13.07 2.51 38.69
C VAL A 929 11.67 1.92 38.62
N VAL A 930 11.03 1.85 39.79
CA VAL A 930 9.61 1.52 39.98
C VAL A 930 8.73 2.57 39.31
N PRO A 931 7.57 2.19 38.75
CA PRO A 931 6.37 2.98 39.07
C PRO A 931 5.21 2.12 39.55
N SER A 932 4.59 2.67 40.59
CA SER A 932 3.37 2.25 41.27
C SER A 932 2.14 2.14 40.37
N SER A 933 1.22 1.28 40.80
CA SER A 933 -0.13 1.15 40.28
C SER A 933 -0.92 2.46 40.36
N THR A 934 -1.58 2.84 39.25
CA THR A 934 -2.98 3.31 39.13
C THR A 934 -3.17 4.11 37.83
N ALA A 935 -3.85 3.56 36.83
CA ALA A 935 -4.63 4.31 35.85
C ALA A 935 -5.47 3.37 34.97
N LYS A 936 -6.78 3.62 34.91
CA LYS A 936 -7.66 3.18 33.83
C LYS A 936 -7.29 3.96 32.55
N ALA A 937 -7.15 3.27 31.42
CA ALA A 937 -7.49 3.67 30.04
C ALA A 937 -6.50 3.11 29.01
N THR A 938 -7.03 2.34 28.05
CA THR A 938 -6.62 2.26 26.63
C THR A 938 -5.24 2.82 26.27
N SER A 939 -4.22 1.97 26.22
CA SER A 939 -2.99 2.24 25.49
C SER A 939 -3.07 1.63 24.09
N TYR A 940 -2.75 2.45 23.08
CA TYR A 940 -2.58 2.06 21.69
C TYR A 940 -1.57 0.90 21.58
N ILE A 941 -1.92 -0.16 20.85
CA ILE A 941 -1.06 -1.32 20.60
C ILE A 941 0.01 -0.91 19.58
N GLU A 942 1.21 -0.54 20.02
CA GLU A 942 2.33 -0.28 19.10
C GLU A 942 3.11 -1.55 18.72
N THR A 943 3.04 -2.64 19.49
CA THR A 943 3.52 -4.00 19.12
C THR A 943 2.98 -5.03 20.12
N ILE A 944 2.58 -6.23 19.67
CA ILE A 944 2.18 -7.33 20.57
C ILE A 944 3.44 -7.85 21.29
N ASP A 945 3.52 -7.67 22.59
CA ASP A 945 4.69 -8.06 23.39
C ASP A 945 4.78 -9.60 23.57
N PRO A 946 5.86 -10.26 23.10
CA PRO A 946 6.05 -11.71 23.27
C PRO A 946 6.24 -12.15 24.74
N HIS A 947 6.41 -11.21 25.67
CA HIS A 947 6.52 -11.49 27.11
C HIS A 947 5.16 -11.57 27.82
N LEU A 948 4.03 -11.35 27.12
CA LEU A 948 2.69 -11.38 27.71
C LEU A 948 2.28 -12.76 28.28
N GLU A 949 2.13 -12.80 29.60
CA GLU A 949 1.59 -13.93 30.36
C GLU A 949 0.10 -14.19 30.04
N CYS A 950 -0.33 -15.45 30.09
CA CYS A 950 -1.73 -15.83 30.00
C CYS A 950 -2.41 -15.61 31.36
N LYS A 951 -3.50 -14.83 31.39
CA LYS A 951 -4.25 -14.54 32.64
C LYS A 951 -5.27 -15.62 33.00
N GLY A 952 -5.36 -16.70 32.23
CA GLY A 952 -6.35 -17.75 32.40
C GLY A 952 -7.72 -17.45 31.76
N GLU A 953 -7.81 -16.43 30.90
CA GLU A 953 -8.99 -16.18 30.08
C GLU A 953 -9.29 -17.41 29.20
N GLU A 954 -10.55 -17.84 29.13
CA GLU A 954 -10.91 -19.15 28.56
C GLU A 954 -10.46 -19.30 27.10
N ILE A 955 -10.72 -18.29 26.26
CA ILE A 955 -10.37 -18.30 24.84
C ILE A 955 -8.85 -18.24 24.63
N ASP A 956 -8.15 -17.33 25.33
CA ASP A 956 -6.69 -17.20 25.24
C ASP A 956 -5.99 -18.50 25.64
N LEU A 957 -6.47 -19.15 26.70
CA LEU A 957 -5.93 -20.41 27.20
C LEU A 957 -6.15 -21.56 26.21
N LEU A 958 -7.36 -21.67 25.65
CA LEU A 958 -7.71 -22.69 24.66
C LEU A 958 -6.87 -22.54 23.38
N VAL A 959 -6.71 -21.32 22.87
CA VAL A 959 -5.93 -21.05 21.66
C VAL A 959 -4.45 -21.36 21.88
N ARG A 960 -3.85 -20.89 22.99
CA ARG A 960 -2.44 -21.17 23.33
C ARG A 960 -2.18 -22.67 23.50
N LEU A 961 -3.06 -23.37 24.23
CA LEU A 961 -2.95 -24.82 24.44
C LEU A 961 -3.16 -25.59 23.13
N GLY A 962 -4.14 -25.18 22.31
CA GLY A 962 -4.42 -25.81 21.03
C GLY A 962 -3.27 -25.65 20.04
N LEU A 963 -2.62 -24.48 19.99
CA LEU A 963 -1.44 -24.25 19.15
C LEU A 963 -0.25 -25.07 19.64
N LEU A 964 -0.06 -25.15 20.95
CA LEU A 964 0.99 -25.98 21.56
C LEU A 964 0.82 -27.45 21.19
N LYS A 965 -0.40 -28.01 21.34
CA LYS A 965 -0.72 -29.38 20.95
C LYS A 965 -0.53 -29.61 19.45
N LEU A 966 -0.89 -28.62 18.61
CA LEU A 966 -0.76 -28.71 17.16
C LEU A 966 0.70 -28.79 16.70
N VAL A 967 1.56 -27.95 17.26
CA VAL A 967 3.01 -27.88 16.94
C VAL A 967 3.80 -29.05 17.52
N SER A 968 3.33 -29.64 18.62
CA SER A 968 4.03 -30.75 19.28
C SER A 968 3.76 -32.12 18.67
N LYS A 969 2.91 -32.22 17.63
CA LYS A 969 2.69 -33.46 16.88
C LYS A 969 3.95 -33.86 16.10
N ILE A 970 4.16 -35.16 15.97
CA ILE A 970 5.29 -35.75 15.22
C ILE A 970 5.00 -35.70 13.72
N ILE A 971 3.77 -36.06 13.32
CA ILE A 971 3.30 -35.97 11.94
C ILE A 971 3.28 -34.50 11.50
N GLY A 972 3.90 -34.23 10.34
CA GLY A 972 3.97 -32.90 9.79
C GLY A 972 2.59 -32.30 9.49
N LEU A 973 2.40 -31.04 9.87
CA LEU A 973 1.16 -30.32 9.60
C LEU A 973 0.87 -30.29 8.09
N THR A 974 -0.32 -30.77 7.71
CA THR A 974 -0.84 -30.67 6.35
C THR A 974 -1.90 -29.56 6.29
N GLU A 975 -2.08 -28.95 5.11
CA GLU A 975 -3.06 -27.85 4.93
C GLU A 975 -4.51 -28.30 5.18
N ARG A 976 -4.80 -29.60 5.01
CA ARG A 976 -6.14 -30.18 5.20
C ARG A 976 -6.55 -30.32 6.67
N GLU A 977 -5.59 -30.44 7.58
CA GLU A 977 -5.85 -30.63 9.03
C GLU A 977 -5.77 -29.31 9.82
N LEU A 978 -5.44 -28.21 9.14
CA LEU A 978 -5.22 -26.92 9.76
C LEU A 978 -6.55 -26.22 10.08
N PRO A 979 -6.71 -25.64 11.29
CA PRO A 979 -7.88 -24.80 11.57
C PRO A 979 -8.01 -23.66 10.56
N GLU A 980 -9.22 -23.34 10.13
CA GLU A 980 -9.47 -22.28 9.14
C GLU A 980 -8.93 -20.92 9.62
N THR A 981 -9.00 -20.68 10.93
CA THR A 981 -8.43 -19.49 11.59
C THR A 981 -6.90 -19.41 11.56
N MET A 982 -6.21 -20.47 11.13
CA MET A 982 -4.75 -20.56 11.07
C MET A 982 -4.19 -20.70 9.66
N THR A 983 -5.04 -20.64 8.62
CA THR A 983 -4.67 -20.76 7.20
C THR A 983 -3.51 -19.84 6.79
N LEU A 984 -3.57 -18.56 7.17
CA LEU A 984 -2.49 -17.60 6.90
C LEU A 984 -1.17 -17.91 7.65
N ASN A 985 -1.23 -18.73 8.69
CA ASN A 985 -0.11 -19.06 9.58
C ASN A 985 0.48 -20.45 9.30
N PHE A 986 0.06 -21.14 8.23
CA PHE A 986 0.48 -22.52 7.94
C PHE A 986 2.01 -22.68 7.88
N THR A 987 2.68 -21.85 7.09
CA THR A 987 4.15 -21.90 6.91
C THR A 987 4.88 -21.64 8.21
N ARG A 988 4.40 -20.67 9.01
CA ARG A 988 4.95 -20.33 10.33
C ARG A 988 4.75 -21.44 11.35
N LEU A 989 3.59 -22.08 11.37
CA LEU A 989 3.33 -23.21 12.27
C LEU A 989 4.15 -24.44 11.85
N ARG A 990 4.36 -24.64 10.55
CA ARG A 990 5.20 -25.72 10.04
C ARG A 990 6.69 -25.49 10.36
N SER A 991 7.19 -24.26 10.22
CA SER A 991 8.56 -23.92 10.62
C SER A 991 8.75 -24.05 12.14
N LEU A 992 7.75 -23.65 12.92
CA LEU A 992 7.75 -23.83 14.36
C LEU A 992 7.74 -25.31 14.78
N GLN A 993 6.94 -26.14 14.11
CA GLN A 993 6.93 -27.60 14.33
C GLN A 993 8.28 -28.22 13.97
N SER A 994 8.86 -27.87 12.82
CA SER A 994 10.20 -28.32 12.41
C SER A 994 11.25 -27.94 13.46
N ARG A 995 11.17 -26.72 13.99
CA ARG A 995 12.06 -26.25 15.06
C ARG A 995 11.89 -27.01 16.38
N VAL A 996 10.66 -27.32 16.78
CA VAL A 996 10.39 -28.15 17.97
C VAL A 996 10.94 -29.56 17.78
N GLN A 997 10.76 -30.16 16.60
CA GLN A 997 11.34 -31.47 16.28
C GLN A 997 12.88 -31.42 16.26
N LYS A 998 13.48 -30.36 15.71
CA LYS A 998 14.94 -30.12 15.77
C LYS A 998 15.42 -30.08 17.22
N ILE A 999 14.71 -29.38 18.11
CA ILE A 999 15.04 -29.35 19.55
C ILE A 999 14.99 -30.75 20.16
N ILE A 1000 14.00 -31.58 19.80
CA ILE A 1000 13.89 -32.97 20.28
C ILE A 1000 15.06 -33.82 19.78
N VAL A 1001 15.43 -33.70 18.49
CA VAL A 1001 16.57 -34.41 17.90
C VAL A 1001 17.89 -34.00 18.55
N ILE A 1002 18.09 -32.70 18.81
CA ILE A 1002 19.30 -32.22 19.49
C ILE A 1002 19.32 -32.69 20.94
N ALA A 1003 18.20 -32.61 21.67
CA ALA A 1003 18.12 -33.06 23.06
C ALA A 1003 18.40 -34.57 23.21
N THR A 1004 17.82 -35.40 22.34
CA THR A 1004 18.08 -36.85 22.28
C THR A 1004 19.53 -37.14 21.89
N SER A 1005 20.08 -36.41 20.93
CA SER A 1005 21.49 -36.53 20.50
C SER A 1005 22.49 -36.19 21.61
N LEU A 1006 22.25 -35.10 22.34
CA LEU A 1006 23.08 -34.72 23.49
C LEU A 1006 22.96 -35.72 24.65
N LEU A 1007 21.78 -36.29 24.86
CA LEU A 1007 21.57 -37.37 25.83
C LEU A 1007 22.37 -38.63 25.48
N VAL A 1008 22.30 -39.07 24.21
CA VAL A 1008 23.05 -40.24 23.73
C VAL A 1008 24.56 -39.98 23.81
N LEU A 1009 25.02 -38.78 23.44
CA LEU A 1009 26.43 -38.39 23.60
C LEU A 1009 26.86 -38.44 25.07
N ARG A 1010 26.07 -37.88 25.99
CA ARG A 1010 26.36 -37.93 27.42
C ARG A 1010 26.43 -39.36 27.94
N GLN A 1011 25.49 -40.21 27.52
CA GLN A 1011 25.44 -41.61 27.95
C GLN A 1011 26.63 -42.42 27.42
N THR A 1012 27.04 -42.19 26.17
CA THR A 1012 28.18 -42.88 25.56
C THR A 1012 29.52 -42.45 26.14
N LEU A 1013 29.73 -41.15 26.39
CA LEU A 1013 30.90 -40.63 27.09
C LEU A 1013 31.04 -41.22 28.51
N MET A 1014 29.93 -41.36 29.23
CA MET A 1014 29.90 -42.00 30.55
C MET A 1014 30.18 -43.51 30.48
N THR A 1015 29.61 -44.21 29.49
CA THR A 1015 29.75 -45.67 29.34
C THR A 1015 31.18 -46.07 28.99
N GLN A 1016 31.85 -45.29 28.14
CA GLN A 1016 33.24 -45.53 27.75
C GLN A 1016 34.28 -44.98 28.74
N ARG A 1017 33.86 -44.30 29.82
CA ARG A 1017 34.73 -43.67 30.84
C ARG A 1017 35.81 -42.76 30.23
N VAL A 1018 35.45 -41.98 29.21
CA VAL A 1018 36.40 -41.15 28.43
C VAL A 1018 36.84 -39.90 29.20
N LEU A 1019 36.06 -39.42 30.17
CA LEU A 1019 36.28 -38.12 30.85
C LEU A 1019 36.32 -38.26 32.37
N ASN A 1020 37.27 -37.56 33.00
CA ASN A 1020 37.45 -37.52 34.46
C ASN A 1020 36.90 -36.23 35.11
N SER A 1021 36.44 -35.24 34.31
CA SER A 1021 35.98 -33.93 34.78
C SER A 1021 34.61 -33.54 34.19
N GLN A 1022 33.70 -33.06 35.05
CA GLN A 1022 32.37 -32.57 34.67
C GLN A 1022 32.45 -31.32 33.77
N ALA A 1023 33.42 -30.44 34.00
CA ALA A 1023 33.60 -29.22 33.20
C ALA A 1023 34.01 -29.54 31.74
N GLN A 1024 34.79 -30.61 31.54
CA GLN A 1024 35.16 -31.07 30.20
C GLN A 1024 33.96 -31.64 29.45
N MET A 1025 33.09 -32.38 30.15
CA MET A 1025 31.84 -32.89 29.58
C MET A 1025 30.90 -31.77 29.14
N ASP A 1026 30.72 -30.74 29.97
CA ASP A 1026 29.84 -29.61 29.65
C ASP A 1026 30.39 -28.77 28.47
N SER A 1027 31.71 -28.66 28.35
CA SER A 1027 32.37 -28.04 27.19
C SER A 1027 32.12 -28.82 25.89
N ILE A 1028 32.27 -30.15 25.91
CA ILE A 1028 32.02 -31.01 24.75
C ILE A 1028 30.54 -31.00 24.36
N LEU A 1029 29.62 -31.05 25.33
CA LEU A 1029 28.18 -30.96 25.04
C LEU A 1029 27.82 -29.60 24.42
N SER A 1030 28.45 -28.51 24.87
CA SER A 1030 28.23 -27.16 24.33
C SER A 1030 28.82 -26.97 22.92
N SER A 1031 29.98 -27.56 22.63
CA SER A 1031 30.53 -27.56 21.27
C SER A 1031 29.69 -28.43 20.34
N SER A 1032 29.35 -29.64 20.74
CA SER A 1032 28.49 -30.55 19.96
C SER A 1032 27.12 -29.95 19.70
N PHE A 1033 26.53 -29.21 20.65
CA PHE A 1033 25.29 -28.46 20.43
C PHE A 1033 25.42 -27.44 19.29
N ARG A 1034 26.48 -26.62 19.28
CA ARG A 1034 26.70 -25.61 18.23
C ARG A 1034 26.87 -26.24 16.85
N HIS A 1035 27.68 -27.29 16.75
CA HIS A 1035 27.92 -27.98 15.48
C HIS A 1035 26.68 -28.74 14.99
N LEU A 1036 25.94 -29.42 15.88
CA LEU A 1036 24.68 -30.07 15.52
C LEU A 1036 23.62 -29.07 15.06
N SER A 1037 23.50 -27.94 15.75
CA SER A 1037 22.55 -26.91 15.34
C SER A 1037 22.87 -26.39 13.94
N THR A 1038 24.17 -26.21 13.63
CA THR A 1038 24.65 -25.77 12.31
C THR A 1038 24.43 -26.83 11.23
N CYS A 1039 24.76 -28.09 11.49
CA CYS A 1039 24.57 -29.20 10.55
C CYS A 1039 23.09 -29.36 10.17
N LEU A 1040 22.20 -29.33 11.16
CA LEU A 1040 20.75 -29.42 10.96
C LEU A 1040 20.12 -28.17 10.31
N ASP A 1041 20.84 -27.03 10.26
CA ASP A 1041 20.39 -25.84 9.52
C ASP A 1041 20.87 -25.82 8.07
N VAL A 1042 22.03 -26.42 7.78
CA VAL A 1042 22.66 -26.39 6.44
C VAL A 1042 22.27 -27.60 5.59
N VAL A 1043 22.14 -28.79 6.18
CA VAL A 1043 21.89 -30.04 5.46
C VAL A 1043 20.40 -30.41 5.58
N PRO A 1044 19.60 -30.25 4.51
CA PRO A 1044 18.15 -30.44 4.55
C PRO A 1044 17.72 -31.89 4.82
N ASP A 1045 18.58 -32.86 4.48
CA ASP A 1045 18.35 -34.30 4.67
C ASP A 1045 19.38 -34.93 5.63
N ALA A 1046 19.76 -34.21 6.69
CA ALA A 1046 20.70 -34.70 7.69
C ALA A 1046 20.20 -36.00 8.33
N GLY A 1047 20.88 -37.11 8.03
CA GLY A 1047 20.57 -38.42 8.56
C GLY A 1047 21.22 -38.69 9.91
N ILE A 1048 20.91 -39.85 10.49
CA ILE A 1048 21.55 -40.31 11.73
C ILE A 1048 23.07 -40.40 11.58
N VAL A 1049 23.56 -40.73 10.38
CA VAL A 1049 25.00 -40.83 10.08
C VAL A 1049 25.68 -39.47 10.20
N ASP A 1050 25.11 -38.43 9.59
CA ASP A 1050 25.64 -37.05 9.63
C ASP A 1050 25.64 -36.49 11.06
N ILE A 1051 24.58 -36.78 11.82
CA ILE A 1051 24.47 -36.42 13.24
C ILE A 1051 25.61 -37.05 14.05
N ILE A 1052 25.90 -38.34 13.82
CA ILE A 1052 26.97 -39.05 14.54
C ILE A 1052 28.35 -38.53 14.14
N GLU A 1053 28.57 -38.24 12.86
CA GLU A 1053 29.82 -37.66 12.38
C GLU A 1053 30.10 -36.32 13.06
N VAL A 1054 29.10 -35.44 13.11
CA VAL A 1054 29.20 -34.17 13.85
C VAL A 1054 29.44 -34.39 15.33
N LEU A 1055 28.70 -35.32 15.96
CA LEU A 1055 28.86 -35.66 17.37
C LEU A 1055 30.23 -36.25 17.70
N THR A 1056 31.01 -36.74 16.71
CA THR A 1056 32.33 -37.35 16.92
C THR A 1056 33.49 -36.51 16.38
N SER A 1057 33.20 -35.46 15.60
CA SER A 1057 34.17 -34.52 15.01
C SER A 1057 34.92 -33.61 16.01
N TYR A 1058 34.57 -33.63 17.30
CA TYR A 1058 35.27 -32.87 18.33
C TYR A 1058 36.72 -33.35 18.57
N ALA A 1059 37.14 -34.45 17.94
CA ALA A 1059 38.50 -34.96 17.98
C ALA A 1059 39.48 -34.17 17.08
N ASP A 1060 38.99 -33.35 16.14
CA ASP A 1060 39.83 -32.80 15.06
C ASP A 1060 40.16 -31.30 15.20
N GLU A 1061 39.53 -30.53 16.11
CA GLU A 1061 39.79 -29.08 16.25
C GLU A 1061 40.46 -28.66 17.58
N GLU A 1062 41.69 -28.15 17.42
CA GLU A 1062 42.49 -27.22 18.26
C GLU A 1062 42.82 -27.54 19.74
N ASN A 1063 42.33 -28.63 20.35
CA ASN A 1063 42.82 -29.07 21.67
C ASN A 1063 43.76 -30.28 21.58
N SER A 1064 45.04 -29.99 21.32
CA SER A 1064 46.18 -30.93 21.20
C SER A 1064 46.44 -31.86 22.41
N ASP A 1065 45.69 -31.76 23.51
CA ASP A 1065 45.95 -32.52 24.75
C ASP A 1065 45.04 -33.76 24.95
N LEU A 1066 44.10 -34.03 24.04
CA LEU A 1066 43.15 -35.15 24.15
C LEU A 1066 43.27 -36.11 22.97
N LEU A 1067 44.37 -36.88 22.93
CA LEU A 1067 44.48 -38.07 22.09
C LEU A 1067 43.50 -39.15 22.59
N LEU A 1068 42.25 -39.05 22.16
CA LEU A 1068 41.34 -40.19 22.14
C LEU A 1068 41.90 -41.18 21.11
N ASP A 1069 42.29 -42.39 21.56
CA ASP A 1069 42.68 -43.48 20.67
C ASP A 1069 41.65 -43.62 19.53
N SER A 1070 42.12 -43.59 18.28
CA SER A 1070 41.30 -43.85 17.10
C SER A 1070 40.54 -45.19 17.20
N ALA A 1071 41.07 -46.14 17.97
CA ALA A 1071 40.45 -47.41 18.31
C ALA A 1071 39.14 -47.32 19.13
N LYS A 1072 38.89 -46.21 19.84
CA LYS A 1072 37.67 -46.01 20.67
C LYS A 1072 36.56 -45.23 19.96
N ILE A 1073 36.89 -44.47 18.91
CA ILE A 1073 35.94 -43.63 18.17
C ILE A 1073 34.96 -44.50 17.36
N GLN A 1074 35.46 -45.53 16.69
CA GLN A 1074 34.63 -46.44 15.89
C GLN A 1074 33.56 -47.20 16.70
N PRO A 1075 33.87 -47.85 17.84
CA PRO A 1075 32.83 -48.45 18.67
C PRO A 1075 31.88 -47.41 19.28
N MET A 1076 32.32 -46.17 19.50
CA MET A 1076 31.44 -45.09 19.94
C MET A 1076 30.40 -44.75 18.85
N LYS A 1077 30.82 -44.61 17.59
CA LYS A 1077 29.92 -44.37 16.45
C LYS A 1077 28.87 -45.47 16.30
N GLU A 1078 29.25 -46.73 16.44
CA GLU A 1078 28.34 -47.88 16.34
C GLU A 1078 27.30 -47.90 17.49
N ILE A 1079 27.75 -47.66 18.73
CA ILE A 1079 26.86 -47.56 19.90
C ILE A 1079 25.87 -46.40 19.72
N MET A 1080 26.37 -45.22 19.30
CA MET A 1080 25.54 -44.04 19.09
C MET A 1080 24.52 -44.25 17.96
N SER A 1081 24.90 -44.94 16.87
CA SER A 1081 23.99 -45.31 15.78
C SER A 1081 22.85 -46.22 16.25
N GLY A 1082 23.18 -47.26 17.01
CA GLY A 1082 22.19 -48.17 17.58
C GLY A 1082 21.25 -47.47 18.57
N MET A 1083 21.79 -46.56 19.39
CA MET A 1083 21.00 -45.80 20.37
C MET A 1083 20.10 -44.75 19.71
N LEU A 1084 20.62 -43.93 18.80
CA LEU A 1084 19.84 -42.90 18.10
C LEU A 1084 18.73 -43.50 17.24
N LYS A 1085 19.02 -44.59 16.52
CA LYS A 1085 18.02 -45.27 15.70
C LYS A 1085 16.82 -45.77 16.52
N LYS A 1086 17.03 -46.16 17.79
CA LYS A 1086 15.96 -46.57 18.72
C LYS A 1086 15.30 -45.37 19.39
N SER A 1087 16.11 -44.47 19.96
CA SER A 1087 15.64 -43.33 20.77
C SER A 1087 14.94 -42.21 19.98
N LEU A 1088 14.97 -42.25 18.64
CA LEU A 1088 14.21 -41.34 17.77
C LEU A 1088 12.91 -41.97 17.23
N GLN A 1089 12.61 -43.24 17.56
CA GLN A 1089 11.34 -43.86 17.20
C GLN A 1089 10.22 -43.39 18.13
N GLU A 1090 9.00 -43.26 17.58
CA GLU A 1090 7.83 -42.74 18.31
C GLU A 1090 7.46 -43.58 19.54
N ASP A 1091 7.60 -44.90 19.46
CA ASP A 1091 7.25 -45.84 20.54
C ASP A 1091 8.34 -45.95 21.63
N ASP A 1092 9.47 -45.28 21.47
CA ASP A 1092 10.58 -45.38 22.41
C ASP A 1092 10.34 -44.53 23.68
N PRO A 1093 10.57 -45.07 24.90
CA PRO A 1093 10.35 -44.35 26.14
C PRO A 1093 11.28 -43.14 26.31
N VAL A 1094 12.47 -43.15 25.70
CA VAL A 1094 13.39 -42.00 25.70
C VAL A 1094 12.79 -40.87 24.87
N PHE A 1095 12.30 -41.17 23.66
CA PHE A 1095 11.62 -40.21 22.81
C PHE A 1095 10.42 -39.59 23.53
N ALA A 1096 9.54 -40.41 24.11
CA ALA A 1096 8.36 -39.95 24.84
C ALA A 1096 8.73 -39.02 26.02
N ARG A 1097 9.80 -39.35 26.76
CA ARG A 1097 10.26 -38.54 27.89
C ARG A 1097 10.89 -37.21 27.46
N VAL A 1098 11.70 -37.20 26.39
CA VAL A 1098 12.29 -35.97 25.84
C VAL A 1098 11.20 -35.08 25.24
N SER A 1099 10.33 -35.65 24.40
CA SER A 1099 9.20 -34.94 23.79
C SER A 1099 8.29 -34.32 24.86
N ARG A 1100 7.98 -35.06 25.94
CA ARG A 1100 7.22 -34.53 27.08
C ARG A 1100 7.94 -33.38 27.79
N ALA A 1101 9.25 -33.45 27.98
CA ALA A 1101 10.01 -32.36 28.60
C ALA A 1101 10.03 -31.10 27.73
N VAL A 1102 10.23 -31.24 26.41
CA VAL A 1102 10.15 -30.13 25.46
C VAL A 1102 8.74 -29.54 25.41
N TYR A 1103 7.70 -30.38 25.41
CA TYR A 1103 6.30 -29.95 25.52
C TYR A 1103 6.05 -29.12 26.79
N LEU A 1104 6.49 -29.61 27.95
CA LEU A 1104 6.35 -28.90 29.22
C LEU A 1104 7.13 -27.59 29.24
N ALA A 1105 8.29 -27.54 28.61
CA ALA A 1105 9.07 -26.32 28.47
C ALA A 1105 8.37 -25.28 27.60
N MET A 1106 7.87 -25.71 26.43
CA MET A 1106 7.05 -24.88 25.54
C MET A 1106 5.75 -24.43 26.23
N ARG A 1107 5.12 -25.28 27.06
CA ARG A 1107 3.95 -24.92 27.89
C ARG A 1107 4.27 -23.84 28.90
N GLY A 1108 5.41 -23.94 29.58
CA GLY A 1108 5.91 -22.93 30.51
C GLY A 1108 6.01 -21.56 29.86
N LEU A 1109 6.51 -21.49 28.62
CA LEU A 1109 6.63 -20.25 27.84
C LEU A 1109 5.30 -19.79 27.23
N ALA A 1110 4.47 -20.73 26.76
CA ALA A 1110 3.17 -20.43 26.16
C ALA A 1110 2.21 -19.80 27.18
N PHE A 1111 2.29 -20.19 28.46
CA PHE A 1111 1.46 -19.64 29.53
C PHE A 1111 2.15 -18.54 30.35
N GLY A 1112 3.42 -18.73 30.72
CA GLY A 1112 4.22 -17.78 31.51
C GLY A 1112 4.93 -16.70 30.69
N GLY A 1113 4.67 -16.62 29.38
CA GLY A 1113 5.34 -15.70 28.46
C GLY A 1113 6.83 -16.02 28.28
N THR A 1114 7.50 -15.28 27.39
CA THR A 1114 8.97 -15.41 27.22
C THR A 1114 9.78 -14.57 28.22
N GLY A 1115 9.13 -14.05 29.25
CA GLY A 1115 9.75 -13.30 30.34
C GLY A 1115 10.58 -14.22 31.27
N LYS A 1116 10.98 -13.70 32.43
CA LYS A 1116 11.80 -14.42 33.41
C LYS A 1116 11.12 -15.73 33.90
N ARG A 1117 9.86 -15.63 34.34
CA ARG A 1117 9.11 -16.76 34.91
C ARG A 1117 8.90 -17.91 33.92
N GLY A 1118 8.49 -17.61 32.69
CA GLY A 1118 8.30 -18.64 31.66
C GLY A 1118 9.61 -19.30 31.24
N ARG A 1119 10.72 -18.56 31.19
CA ARG A 1119 12.06 -19.12 30.94
C ARG A 1119 12.53 -20.05 32.05
N GLU A 1120 12.34 -19.65 33.31
CA GLU A 1120 12.70 -20.49 34.46
C GLU A 1120 11.90 -21.80 34.48
N LEU A 1121 10.60 -21.76 34.15
CA LEU A 1121 9.79 -22.97 34.01
C LEU A 1121 10.26 -23.86 32.85
N ALA A 1122 10.67 -23.26 31.73
CA ALA A 1122 11.23 -24.00 30.60
C ALA A 1122 12.57 -24.65 30.94
N GLU A 1123 13.43 -23.93 31.65
CA GLU A 1123 14.71 -24.43 32.14
C GLU A 1123 14.53 -25.61 33.09
N VAL A 1124 13.64 -25.50 34.09
CA VAL A 1124 13.35 -26.59 35.03
C VAL A 1124 12.81 -27.83 34.30
N ALA A 1125 12.02 -27.67 33.23
CA ALA A 1125 11.52 -28.78 32.44
C ALA A 1125 12.64 -29.46 31.62
N LEU A 1126 13.49 -28.68 30.94
CA LEU A 1126 14.58 -29.19 30.10
C LEU A 1126 15.73 -29.80 30.90
N GLN A 1127 16.02 -29.27 32.10
CA GLN A 1127 17.03 -29.81 33.01
C GLN A 1127 16.75 -31.26 33.40
N LYS A 1128 15.47 -31.69 33.48
CA LYS A 1128 15.08 -33.09 33.78
C LYS A 1128 15.58 -34.10 32.74
N VAL A 1129 15.95 -33.63 31.55
CA VAL A 1129 16.43 -34.41 30.41
C VAL A 1129 17.85 -33.95 30.02
N GLY A 1130 18.52 -33.14 30.85
CA GLY A 1130 19.87 -32.66 30.57
C GLY A 1130 19.97 -31.70 29.37
N ALA A 1131 18.85 -31.14 28.91
CA ALA A 1131 18.76 -30.30 27.72
C ALA A 1131 18.71 -28.78 28.04
N GLY A 1132 19.29 -28.37 29.17
CA GLY A 1132 19.24 -26.96 29.64
C GLY A 1132 19.85 -25.95 28.65
N LEU A 1133 20.81 -26.38 27.81
CA LEU A 1133 21.41 -25.54 26.76
C LEU A 1133 20.41 -25.10 25.69
N LEU A 1134 19.28 -25.80 25.55
CA LEU A 1134 18.25 -25.51 24.55
C LEU A 1134 17.21 -24.46 25.00
N VAL A 1135 17.29 -23.94 26.24
CA VAL A 1135 16.30 -23.00 26.77
C VAL A 1135 16.09 -21.80 25.87
N ASP A 1136 17.15 -21.23 25.31
CA ASP A 1136 17.06 -20.10 24.39
C ASP A 1136 16.38 -20.47 23.06
N ASP A 1137 16.64 -21.67 22.54
CA ASP A 1137 15.98 -22.17 21.33
C ASP A 1137 14.49 -22.41 21.53
N VAL A 1138 14.12 -22.98 22.68
CA VAL A 1138 12.73 -23.16 23.10
C VAL A 1138 12.08 -21.79 23.35
N ALA A 1139 12.80 -20.82 23.94
CA ALA A 1139 12.28 -19.48 24.19
C ALA A 1139 11.92 -18.73 22.89
N ARG A 1140 12.77 -18.79 21.84
CA ARG A 1140 12.40 -18.16 20.55
C ARG A 1140 11.21 -18.90 19.90
N ALA A 1141 11.15 -20.23 19.99
CA ALA A 1141 10.00 -21.01 19.50
C ALA A 1141 8.70 -20.62 20.26
N GLY A 1142 8.80 -20.49 21.58
CA GLY A 1142 7.71 -20.02 22.43
C GLY A 1142 7.25 -18.60 22.08
N ALA A 1143 8.17 -17.68 21.76
CA ALA A 1143 7.83 -16.32 21.35
C ALA A 1143 6.90 -16.30 20.12
N VAL A 1144 7.26 -17.08 19.08
CA VAL A 1144 6.46 -17.20 17.85
C VAL A 1144 5.06 -17.75 18.16
N LEU A 1145 4.96 -18.76 19.02
CA LEU A 1145 3.69 -19.35 19.43
C LEU A 1145 2.81 -18.35 20.20
N VAL A 1146 3.40 -17.62 21.15
CA VAL A 1146 2.69 -16.62 21.99
C VAL A 1146 2.14 -15.50 21.11
N VAL A 1147 2.94 -14.95 20.19
CA VAL A 1147 2.50 -13.89 19.28
C VAL A 1147 1.39 -14.41 18.37
N THR A 1148 1.55 -15.59 17.78
CA THR A 1148 0.53 -16.20 16.90
C THR A 1148 -0.80 -16.42 17.64
N ALA A 1149 -0.74 -16.90 18.88
CA ALA A 1149 -1.92 -17.05 19.72
C ALA A 1149 -2.62 -15.70 19.97
N LYS A 1150 -1.85 -14.67 20.33
CA LYS A 1150 -2.39 -13.34 20.64
C LYS A 1150 -3.01 -12.65 19.44
N VAL A 1151 -2.33 -12.67 18.29
CA VAL A 1151 -2.87 -12.14 17.04
C VAL A 1151 -4.19 -12.83 16.71
N SER A 1152 -4.22 -14.17 16.81
CA SER A 1152 -5.42 -14.94 16.54
C SER A 1152 -6.57 -14.61 17.49
N VAL A 1153 -6.31 -14.47 18.79
CA VAL A 1153 -7.35 -14.08 19.77
C VAL A 1153 -7.90 -12.67 19.47
N ILE A 1154 -7.06 -11.74 19.02
CA ILE A 1154 -7.51 -10.38 18.66
C ILE A 1154 -8.35 -10.38 17.38
N VAL A 1155 -7.89 -11.09 16.34
CA VAL A 1155 -8.52 -11.11 15.01
C VAL A 1155 -9.78 -11.99 14.99
N HIS A 1156 -9.71 -13.18 15.59
CA HIS A 1156 -10.74 -14.22 15.52
C HIS A 1156 -11.51 -14.42 16.84
N GLY A 1157 -11.21 -13.66 17.89
CA GLY A 1157 -11.83 -13.76 19.22
C GLY A 1157 -13.38 -13.83 19.22
N PRO A 1158 -14.09 -12.99 18.45
CA PRO A 1158 -15.55 -13.07 18.37
C PRO A 1158 -16.09 -14.41 17.83
N TRP A 1159 -15.37 -15.06 16.92
CA TRP A 1159 -15.75 -16.38 16.40
C TRP A 1159 -15.46 -17.47 17.43
N TYR A 1160 -14.29 -17.40 18.08
CA TYR A 1160 -13.95 -18.32 19.17
C TYR A 1160 -14.98 -18.26 20.29
N ALA A 1161 -15.41 -17.07 20.71
CA ALA A 1161 -16.42 -16.90 21.74
C ALA A 1161 -17.77 -17.57 21.40
N ASN A 1162 -18.16 -17.59 20.13
CA ASN A 1162 -19.39 -18.26 19.70
C ASN A 1162 -19.21 -19.77 19.54
N LEU A 1163 -18.00 -20.24 19.22
CA LEU A 1163 -17.68 -21.67 19.17
C LEU A 1163 -17.55 -22.30 20.56
N THR A 1164 -17.19 -21.51 21.59
CA THR A 1164 -17.02 -21.98 22.97
C THR A 1164 -18.26 -21.79 23.85
N ARG A 1165 -19.36 -21.23 23.32
CA ARG A 1165 -20.60 -20.91 24.05
C ARG A 1165 -21.52 -22.11 24.35
N GLU A 1166 -21.02 -23.33 24.19
CA GLU A 1166 -21.72 -24.59 24.49
C GLU A 1166 -21.35 -25.14 25.89
#